data_AF-A0A1F5S7E5-F1
#
_entry.id   AF-A0A1F5S7E5-F1
#
_cell.length_a   1.000
_cell.length_b   1.000
_cell.length_c   1.000
_cell.angle_alpha   90.00
_cell.angle_beta   90.00
_cell.angle_gamma   90.00
#
_symmetry.space_group_name_H-M   'P 1'
#
loop_
_entity.id
_entity.type
_entity.pdbx_description
1 polymer ?
#
loop_
_entity_poly.entity_id
_entity_poly.type
_entity_poly.pdbx_seq_one_letter_code
_entity_poly.pdbx_strand_id
1 'polypeptide(L)'
;MSYGNWDDGNTADNAPVAHDPDSAARKFDGYNSFNNANDFAVTVKLTKGASNLIQGEDETSAEAKAGFDFSSDIFISEILPNPIGDDTKLEFIEIFNAGQRQVNLTGWSLSNEDNKKINLEKISTSTIIKAGEYLTLFRPRTKIVLHNDQGEVRLFEPLADKPLTTVLYKDVKEGWSYNLDNPPNPLYQGGNWVWSQTITPGAANIIKAINHAPEAEFNLPLEILVGIPIIFDSSDTDDSDGDSLKYAWDFGDGFKNSLANPEHTFFKRGIYKIELAVSDGQATSTKEKSVRVVNNIGELGGGETNLNAEIPLNPPMFAGVIINEILPNPEGADTGQEWAELKNQSRVRINLLNWRLENSNGKYKFKDDLWLNAENFYLLTNMISKLAFKNSSDIISLYNDLDELADTVEYADAVQGESYARGVNGKWFWTTKLTPGEENTISLSDSQRVVLAKASGAVADANNYIETTLEKVKELEVGALVSVGGIVAVEPGILGVQIFYIASLSGVAASATAALTNEAAPAAGSGMQIYNYKKDFPALKLGDQVEISGELAQTQDEFRIKTKTKNDIRITGHNAALSAQSLNCDAASEENIGQLITITGEITSKKAATAYLDDGNGEILVYFKQSAGLDTKSLKTGQKVVLTGILSKTSIGLRLLPRYQADIVKIDEATVAPQVLGEAIESQEWAVAERDRKIELFKYLLIIAWGVIIVLVGLFIKAVRHK
;
A
#
# COMPACT_ATOMS: atom_id res chain seq x y z
N MET A 1 34.29 -26.41 -18.70
CA MET A 1 33.48 -27.57 -19.14
C MET A 1 33.04 -28.27 -17.88
N SER A 2 31.75 -28.44 -17.67
CA SER A 2 31.13 -29.07 -16.50
C SER A 2 30.58 -30.44 -16.91
N TYR A 3 30.37 -31.34 -15.96
CA TYR A 3 29.69 -32.60 -16.22
C TYR A 3 28.17 -32.36 -16.21
N GLY A 4 27.52 -32.47 -17.38
CA GLY A 4 26.08 -32.20 -17.56
C GLY A 4 25.77 -30.76 -18.03
N ASN A 5 24.53 -30.53 -18.48
CA ASN A 5 24.06 -29.23 -19.02
C ASN A 5 23.66 -28.23 -17.93
N TRP A 6 24.31 -28.24 -16.78
CA TRP A 6 24.10 -27.25 -15.71
C TRP A 6 25.15 -26.15 -15.86
N ASP A 7 24.68 -24.97 -16.26
CA ASP A 7 25.46 -23.73 -16.29
C ASP A 7 24.55 -22.60 -15.82
N ASP A 8 24.64 -22.29 -14.53
CA ASP A 8 23.96 -21.17 -13.88
C ASP A 8 24.80 -19.88 -13.91
N GLY A 9 25.92 -19.89 -14.65
CA GLY A 9 26.87 -18.79 -14.75
C GLY A 9 28.01 -18.84 -13.72
N ASN A 10 27.98 -19.74 -12.73
CA ASN A 10 29.07 -19.88 -11.75
C ASN A 10 29.91 -21.15 -11.98
N THR A 11 30.83 -21.12 -12.95
CA THR A 11 31.63 -22.32 -13.26
C THR A 11 32.61 -22.78 -12.17
N ALA A 12 32.80 -21.98 -11.10
CA ALA A 12 33.73 -22.26 -10.01
C ALA A 12 33.21 -23.29 -8.99
N ASP A 13 31.92 -23.59 -8.99
CA ASP A 13 31.30 -24.56 -8.08
C ASP A 13 30.96 -25.90 -8.75
N ASN A 14 31.31 -26.06 -10.03
CA ASN A 14 31.01 -27.25 -10.79
C ASN A 14 31.89 -28.46 -10.40
N ALA A 15 31.31 -29.66 -10.44
CA ALA A 15 32.06 -30.90 -10.26
C ALA A 15 33.22 -31.00 -11.28
N PRO A 16 34.39 -31.54 -10.88
CA PRO A 16 35.51 -31.68 -11.79
C PRO A 16 35.16 -32.62 -12.94
N VAL A 17 35.65 -32.29 -14.14
CA VAL A 17 35.45 -33.11 -15.34
C VAL A 17 36.32 -34.34 -15.27
N ALA A 18 35.69 -35.52 -15.35
CA ALA A 18 36.39 -36.78 -15.58
C ALA A 18 36.51 -37.07 -17.08
N HIS A 19 37.66 -37.58 -17.51
CA HIS A 19 37.94 -37.99 -18.88
C HIS A 19 38.09 -39.51 -18.93
N ASP A 20 37.60 -40.16 -20.00
CA ASP A 20 37.75 -41.62 -20.20
C ASP A 20 39.21 -42.07 -20.00
N PRO A 21 39.53 -43.05 -19.13
CA PRO A 21 38.62 -43.99 -18.42
C PRO A 21 38.21 -43.58 -17.00
N ASP A 22 38.56 -42.38 -16.57
CA ASP A 22 38.27 -41.86 -15.24
C ASP A 22 36.78 -41.55 -15.06
N SER A 23 36.33 -41.52 -13.81
CA SER A 23 34.97 -41.15 -13.45
C SER A 23 34.94 -40.08 -12.37
N ALA A 24 33.91 -39.24 -12.36
CA ALA A 24 33.68 -38.30 -11.28
C ALA A 24 32.89 -39.01 -10.17
N ALA A 25 33.43 -39.01 -8.96
CA ALA A 25 32.84 -39.63 -7.79
C ALA A 25 32.64 -38.57 -6.70
N ARG A 26 31.51 -38.64 -6.00
CA ARG A 26 31.29 -37.81 -4.82
C ARG A 26 32.25 -38.23 -3.71
N LYS A 27 32.87 -37.26 -3.05
CA LYS A 27 33.70 -37.48 -1.85
C LYS A 27 32.83 -38.06 -0.75
N PHE A 28 33.37 -39.03 -0.03
CA PHE A 28 32.69 -39.72 1.06
C PHE A 28 33.10 -39.09 2.41
N ASP A 29 33.01 -37.76 2.49
CA ASP A 29 33.22 -36.98 3.71
C ASP A 29 31.90 -36.56 4.37
N GLY A 30 30.75 -36.92 3.78
CA GLY A 30 29.42 -36.61 4.29
C GLY A 30 29.04 -35.14 4.14
N TYR A 31 29.97 -34.29 3.70
CA TYR A 31 29.77 -32.85 3.59
C TYR A 31 29.14 -32.53 2.23
N ASN A 32 28.07 -31.74 2.24
CA ASN A 32 27.57 -31.08 1.04
C ASN A 32 27.86 -29.59 1.22
N SER A 33 28.94 -29.12 0.60
CA SER A 33 29.33 -27.72 0.67
C SER A 33 28.44 -26.81 -0.19
N PHE A 34 27.45 -27.38 -0.89
CA PHE A 34 26.71 -26.74 -1.98
C PHE A 34 27.64 -26.22 -3.08
N ASN A 35 28.84 -26.77 -3.15
CA ASN A 35 29.85 -26.49 -4.15
C ASN A 35 30.39 -27.84 -4.64
N ASN A 36 29.91 -28.26 -5.80
CA ASN A 36 30.23 -29.56 -6.38
C ASN A 36 31.73 -29.70 -6.69
N ALA A 37 32.48 -28.61 -6.90
CA ALA A 37 33.94 -28.66 -7.05
C ALA A 37 34.63 -29.16 -5.76
N ASN A 38 34.05 -28.87 -4.60
CA ASN A 38 34.54 -29.34 -3.31
C ASN A 38 34.00 -30.74 -2.97
N ASP A 39 32.81 -31.09 -3.43
CA ASP A 39 32.12 -32.32 -3.02
C ASP A 39 32.41 -33.52 -3.94
N PHE A 40 33.02 -33.32 -5.10
CA PHE A 40 33.36 -34.37 -6.07
C PHE A 40 34.86 -34.42 -6.37
N ALA A 41 35.35 -35.60 -6.74
CA ALA A 41 36.72 -35.85 -7.16
C ALA A 41 36.76 -36.77 -8.37
N VAL A 42 37.83 -36.69 -9.17
CA VAL A 42 38.07 -37.61 -10.27
C VAL A 42 38.72 -38.89 -9.71
N THR A 43 38.18 -40.04 -10.07
CA THR A 43 38.71 -41.36 -9.73
C THR A 43 39.14 -42.11 -10.99
N VAL A 44 40.29 -42.78 -10.88
CA VAL A 44 40.90 -43.61 -11.93
C VAL A 44 40.43 -45.06 -11.90
N LYS A 45 39.58 -45.45 -10.94
CA LYS A 45 39.09 -46.83 -10.76
C LYS A 45 37.57 -46.87 -10.81
N LEU A 46 37.05 -47.45 -11.89
CA LEU A 46 35.62 -47.74 -12.05
C LEU A 46 35.14 -48.70 -10.95
N THR A 47 34.24 -48.21 -10.10
CA THR A 47 33.71 -48.91 -8.92
C THR A 47 32.22 -49.22 -9.10
N LYS A 48 31.85 -49.75 -10.27
CA LYS A 48 30.45 -50.00 -10.63
C LYS A 48 29.81 -51.03 -9.67
N GLY A 49 28.87 -50.56 -8.85
CA GLY A 49 28.17 -51.38 -7.86
C GLY A 49 28.96 -51.61 -6.56
N ALA A 50 30.05 -50.88 -6.33
CA ALA A 50 30.84 -50.87 -5.11
C ALA A 50 31.05 -49.43 -4.61
N SER A 51 31.63 -49.24 -3.43
CA SER A 51 31.98 -47.90 -2.92
C SER A 51 33.00 -47.21 -3.83
N ASN A 52 32.86 -45.89 -3.99
CA ASN A 52 33.79 -45.07 -4.76
C ASN A 52 35.20 -45.11 -4.14
N LEU A 53 36.24 -45.24 -4.96
CA LEU A 53 37.63 -45.22 -4.52
C LEU A 53 38.31 -43.96 -5.04
N ILE A 54 38.54 -42.98 -4.17
CA ILE A 54 39.20 -41.71 -4.51
C ILE A 54 40.70 -41.85 -4.21
N GLN A 55 41.54 -41.34 -5.10
CA GLN A 55 42.99 -41.44 -4.97
C GLN A 55 43.47 -40.75 -3.68
N GLY A 56 43.91 -41.53 -2.69
CA GLY A 56 44.36 -41.06 -1.38
C GLY A 56 43.52 -41.52 -0.18
N GLU A 57 42.33 -42.12 -0.40
CA GLU A 57 41.61 -42.86 0.63
C GLU A 57 41.94 -44.37 0.52
N ASP A 58 42.54 -44.95 1.57
CA ASP A 58 42.86 -46.39 1.57
C ASP A 58 41.58 -47.25 1.56
N GLU A 59 41.58 -48.38 0.83
CA GLU A 59 40.42 -49.27 0.65
C GLU A 59 39.80 -49.73 1.99
N THR A 60 40.62 -49.91 3.02
CA THR A 60 40.20 -50.24 4.39
C THR A 60 39.35 -49.16 5.06
N SER A 61 39.57 -47.87 4.72
CA SER A 61 38.78 -46.76 5.24
C SER A 61 37.41 -46.65 4.56
N ALA A 62 37.33 -46.97 3.27
CA ALA A 62 36.08 -46.96 2.50
C ALA A 62 35.15 -48.13 2.88
N GLU A 63 35.71 -49.32 3.13
CA GLU A 63 34.95 -50.50 3.60
C GLU A 63 34.44 -50.31 5.03
N ALA A 64 35.24 -49.71 5.93
CA ALA A 64 34.82 -49.39 7.29
C ALA A 64 33.69 -48.34 7.31
N LYS A 65 33.70 -47.40 6.36
CA LYS A 65 32.68 -46.36 6.22
C LYS A 65 31.38 -46.84 5.56
N ALA A 66 31.41 -47.89 4.73
CA ALA A 66 30.24 -48.40 4.01
C ALA A 66 29.14 -49.00 4.92
N GLY A 67 29.44 -49.29 6.19
CA GLY A 67 28.49 -49.83 7.17
C GLY A 67 27.68 -48.78 7.95
N PHE A 68 27.92 -47.49 7.70
CA PHE A 68 27.35 -46.38 8.49
C PHE A 68 26.43 -45.48 7.64
N ASP A 69 25.43 -44.87 8.28
CA ASP A 69 24.49 -43.95 7.65
C ASP A 69 24.84 -42.50 8.03
N PHE A 70 25.25 -41.69 7.04
CA PHE A 70 25.71 -40.31 7.22
C PHE A 70 24.62 -39.30 6.79
N SER A 71 23.41 -39.48 7.31
CA SER A 71 22.31 -38.55 6.99
C SER A 71 22.56 -37.19 7.63
N SER A 72 22.53 -36.14 6.80
CA SER A 72 22.54 -34.74 7.24
C SER A 72 21.20 -34.31 7.88
N ASP A 73 20.21 -35.20 7.96
CA ASP A 73 18.86 -34.87 8.42
C ASP A 73 18.62 -35.20 9.90
N ILE A 74 19.70 -35.57 10.61
CA ILE A 74 19.65 -35.91 12.04
C ILE A 74 20.12 -34.72 12.87
N PHE A 75 19.27 -34.28 13.79
CA PHE A 75 19.52 -33.10 14.62
C PHE A 75 19.13 -33.34 16.07
N ILE A 76 19.69 -32.54 16.99
CA ILE A 76 19.19 -32.45 18.36
C ILE A 76 17.95 -31.54 18.34
N SER A 77 16.81 -32.01 18.85
CA SER A 77 15.55 -31.25 18.87
C SER A 77 15.25 -30.61 20.22
N GLU A 78 15.56 -31.29 21.33
CA GLU A 78 15.20 -30.85 22.68
C GLU A 78 16.25 -31.31 23.70
N ILE A 79 16.55 -30.46 24.68
CA ILE A 79 17.45 -30.77 25.80
C ILE A 79 16.75 -30.35 27.10
N LEU A 80 16.64 -31.26 28.07
CA LEU A 80 16.15 -30.95 29.41
C LEU A 80 17.30 -31.10 30.42
N PRO A 81 18.02 -30.01 30.76
CA PRO A 81 19.17 -30.08 31.66
C PRO A 81 18.78 -30.07 33.14
N ASN A 82 17.75 -29.33 33.53
CA ASN A 82 17.33 -29.18 34.94
C ASN A 82 15.84 -29.55 35.09
N PRO A 83 15.47 -30.84 35.07
CA PRO A 83 14.09 -31.29 35.22
C PRO A 83 13.52 -30.96 36.61
N ILE A 84 12.20 -30.79 36.73
CA ILE A 84 11.56 -30.80 38.06
C ILE A 84 11.70 -32.21 38.64
N GLY A 85 12.45 -32.34 39.74
CA GLY A 85 12.63 -33.60 40.46
C GLY A 85 14.06 -34.12 40.41
N ASP A 86 14.24 -35.37 39.98
CA ASP A 86 15.53 -36.08 40.05
C ASP A 86 16.27 -36.02 38.71
N ASP A 87 17.22 -35.10 38.62
CA ASP A 87 18.16 -34.90 37.51
C ASP A 87 18.77 -36.21 37.01
N THR A 88 19.08 -37.14 37.91
CA THR A 88 19.73 -38.41 37.54
C THR A 88 18.84 -39.33 36.70
N LYS A 89 17.53 -39.05 36.64
CA LYS A 89 16.52 -39.84 35.93
C LYS A 89 15.87 -39.10 34.78
N LEU A 90 15.63 -37.80 34.94
CA LEU A 90 14.72 -37.03 34.07
C LEU A 90 15.44 -36.12 33.09
N GLU A 91 16.74 -35.85 33.27
CA GLU A 91 17.55 -35.19 32.25
C GLU A 91 17.49 -35.98 30.94
N PHE A 92 17.33 -35.29 29.81
CA PHE A 92 17.39 -35.94 28.51
C PHE A 92 17.94 -35.05 27.41
N ILE A 93 18.40 -35.73 26.36
CA ILE A 93 18.75 -35.17 25.06
C ILE A 93 17.87 -35.87 24.04
N GLU A 94 17.26 -35.13 23.13
CA GLU A 94 16.41 -35.67 22.09
C GLU A 94 16.99 -35.44 20.70
N ILE A 95 16.88 -36.48 19.86
CA ILE A 95 17.32 -36.48 18.48
C ILE A 95 16.10 -36.65 17.56
N PHE A 96 16.05 -35.89 16.48
CA PHE A 96 14.99 -35.93 15.48
C PHE A 96 15.54 -36.27 14.11
N ASN A 97 14.78 -37.04 13.32
CA ASN A 97 15.06 -37.29 11.92
C ASN A 97 14.13 -36.47 11.01
N ALA A 98 14.64 -35.37 10.47
CA ALA A 98 13.91 -34.48 9.56
C ALA A 98 13.83 -35.01 8.12
N GLY A 99 14.51 -36.12 7.83
CA GLY A 99 14.62 -36.68 6.49
C GLY A 99 13.36 -37.45 6.08
N GLN A 100 13.30 -37.80 4.79
CA GLN A 100 12.18 -38.55 4.20
C GLN A 100 12.35 -40.08 4.30
N ARG A 101 13.48 -40.54 4.85
CA ARG A 101 13.79 -41.98 5.00
C ARG A 101 14.19 -42.30 6.44
N GLN A 102 14.13 -43.59 6.78
CA GLN A 102 14.74 -44.06 8.02
C GLN A 102 16.27 -43.93 7.97
N VAL A 103 16.88 -43.69 9.12
CA VAL A 103 18.31 -43.54 9.32
C VAL A 103 18.80 -44.53 10.36
N ASN A 104 19.96 -45.15 10.12
CA ASN A 104 20.62 -46.03 11.09
C ASN A 104 21.75 -45.30 11.83
N LEU A 105 21.51 -44.96 13.09
CA LEU A 105 22.39 -44.23 13.99
C LEU A 105 23.56 -45.06 14.54
N THR A 106 23.88 -46.22 13.98
CA THR A 106 25.10 -46.96 14.35
C THR A 106 26.32 -46.09 14.08
N GLY A 107 27.23 -46.00 15.05
CA GLY A 107 28.46 -45.21 14.96
C GLY A 107 28.30 -43.72 15.31
N TRP A 108 27.07 -43.20 15.33
CA TRP A 108 26.78 -41.85 15.79
C TRP A 108 27.08 -41.73 17.29
N SER A 109 27.45 -40.54 17.75
CA SER A 109 27.75 -40.34 19.17
C SER A 109 27.35 -38.98 19.71
N LEU A 110 27.16 -38.90 21.02
CA LEU A 110 26.92 -37.67 21.77
C LEU A 110 28.08 -37.38 22.73
N SER A 111 28.33 -36.12 23.01
CA SER A 111 29.16 -35.68 24.14
C SER A 111 28.69 -34.34 24.69
N ASN A 112 29.26 -33.95 25.83
CA ASN A 112 29.25 -32.58 26.35
C ASN A 112 30.72 -32.13 26.54
N GLU A 113 30.94 -31.12 27.39
CA GLU A 113 32.26 -30.64 27.78
C GLU A 113 33.03 -31.60 28.71
N ASP A 114 32.34 -32.35 29.56
CA ASP A 114 32.96 -33.19 30.59
C ASP A 114 33.17 -34.66 30.19
N ASN A 115 32.40 -35.13 29.21
CA ASN A 115 32.33 -36.54 28.84
C ASN A 115 33.03 -36.79 27.51
N LYS A 116 33.69 -37.95 27.41
CA LYS A 116 34.11 -38.52 26.12
C LYS A 116 32.87 -38.90 25.30
N LYS A 117 33.02 -38.96 23.97
CA LYS A 117 31.98 -39.42 23.03
C LYS A 117 31.38 -40.75 23.46
N ILE A 118 30.06 -40.81 23.48
CA ILE A 118 29.27 -42.00 23.81
C ILE A 118 28.44 -42.38 22.61
N ASN A 119 28.66 -43.59 22.09
CA ASN A 119 27.99 -44.04 20.88
C ASN A 119 26.50 -44.34 21.15
N LEU A 120 25.66 -43.94 20.20
CA LEU A 120 24.21 -44.10 20.28
C LEU A 120 23.78 -45.58 20.32
N GLU A 121 24.51 -46.48 19.65
CA GLU A 121 24.19 -47.92 19.71
C GLU A 121 24.33 -48.55 21.11
N LYS A 122 25.03 -47.87 22.04
CA LYS A 122 25.20 -48.34 23.42
C LYS A 122 24.14 -47.81 24.39
N ILE A 123 23.47 -46.73 24.02
CA ILE A 123 22.61 -45.95 24.93
C ILE A 123 21.17 -45.81 24.41
N SER A 124 20.91 -46.13 23.15
CA SER A 124 19.59 -46.17 22.56
C SER A 124 18.95 -47.56 22.62
N THR A 125 17.62 -47.61 22.65
CA THR A 125 16.83 -48.85 22.47
C THR A 125 16.77 -49.34 21.03
N SER A 126 17.05 -48.47 20.07
CA SER A 126 17.11 -48.76 18.64
C SER A 126 18.09 -47.82 17.96
N THR A 127 18.92 -48.34 17.06
CA THR A 127 19.73 -47.47 16.20
C THR A 127 18.93 -46.97 14.99
N ILE A 128 17.75 -47.52 14.71
CA ILE A 128 16.91 -47.08 13.59
C ILE A 128 15.93 -46.02 14.07
N ILE A 129 15.97 -44.84 13.44
CA ILE A 129 14.98 -43.76 13.58
C ILE A 129 14.27 -43.58 12.25
N LYS A 130 12.93 -43.62 12.21
CA LYS A 130 12.18 -43.44 10.95
C LYS A 130 12.08 -41.95 10.60
N ALA A 131 11.68 -41.66 9.37
CA ALA A 131 11.38 -40.30 8.93
C ALA A 131 10.34 -39.66 9.85
N GLY A 132 10.63 -38.46 10.37
CA GLY A 132 9.72 -37.71 11.25
C GLY A 132 9.61 -38.25 12.68
N GLU A 133 10.42 -39.23 13.08
CA GLU A 133 10.41 -39.78 14.44
C GLU A 133 11.45 -39.09 15.34
N TYR A 134 11.22 -39.22 16.65
CA TYR A 134 12.04 -38.68 17.72
C TYR A 134 12.67 -39.81 18.54
N LEU A 135 13.90 -39.59 19.00
CA LEU A 135 14.64 -40.49 19.88
C LEU A 135 15.08 -39.73 21.12
N THR A 136 14.37 -39.96 22.22
CA THR A 136 14.69 -39.37 23.52
C THR A 136 15.68 -40.24 24.31
N LEU A 137 16.78 -39.63 24.78
CA LEU A 137 17.86 -40.29 25.49
C LEU A 137 18.02 -39.71 26.90
N PHE A 138 17.45 -40.41 27.89
CA PHE A 138 17.52 -40.01 29.29
C PHE A 138 18.88 -40.32 29.94
N ARG A 139 19.28 -39.51 30.92
CA ARG A 139 20.54 -39.59 31.68
C ARG A 139 20.89 -40.98 32.23
N PRO A 140 19.96 -41.80 32.74
CA PRO A 140 20.28 -43.17 33.17
C PRO A 140 20.95 -44.02 32.08
N ARG A 141 20.65 -43.75 30.81
CA ARG A 141 21.25 -44.43 29.65
C ARG A 141 22.46 -43.70 29.12
N THR A 142 22.37 -42.38 28.93
CA THR A 142 23.46 -41.60 28.32
C THR A 142 24.67 -41.49 29.23
N LYS A 143 24.47 -41.42 30.55
CA LYS A 143 25.49 -41.03 31.55
C LYS A 143 26.11 -39.65 31.33
N ILE A 144 25.55 -38.86 30.41
CA ILE A 144 25.89 -37.44 30.25
C ILE A 144 25.21 -36.69 31.39
N VAL A 145 25.97 -35.83 32.07
CA VAL A 145 25.45 -34.92 33.09
C VAL A 145 25.32 -33.56 32.42
N LEU A 146 24.09 -33.06 32.33
CA LEU A 146 23.83 -31.71 31.86
C LEU A 146 23.93 -30.75 33.04
N HIS A 147 24.47 -29.56 32.80
CA HIS A 147 24.67 -28.56 33.86
C HIS A 147 23.41 -27.72 34.03
N ASN A 148 23.08 -27.38 35.29
CA ASN A 148 21.87 -26.64 35.63
C ASN A 148 22.01 -25.11 35.51
N ASP A 149 23.08 -24.62 34.90
CA ASP A 149 23.36 -23.21 34.65
C ASP A 149 23.64 -22.93 33.16
N GLN A 150 24.68 -23.53 32.61
CA GLN A 150 25.08 -23.45 31.21
C GLN A 150 25.88 -24.68 30.81
N GLY A 151 25.84 -25.05 29.53
CA GLY A 151 26.61 -26.18 29.05
C GLY A 151 26.42 -26.39 27.55
N GLU A 152 26.89 -27.54 27.09
CA GLU A 152 26.80 -27.89 25.67
C GLU A 152 26.44 -29.36 25.46
N VAL A 153 25.78 -29.63 24.33
CA VAL A 153 25.59 -30.98 23.80
C VAL A 153 26.07 -31.02 22.36
N ARG A 154 26.89 -32.02 22.05
CA ARG A 154 27.52 -32.21 20.76
C ARG A 154 27.04 -33.52 20.14
N LEU A 155 26.62 -33.46 18.88
CA LEU A 155 26.27 -34.63 18.08
C LEU A 155 27.37 -34.87 17.04
N PHE A 156 27.78 -36.11 16.88
CA PHE A 156 28.82 -36.52 15.94
C PHE A 156 28.28 -37.60 15.00
N GLU A 157 28.61 -37.44 13.73
CA GLU A 157 28.49 -38.51 12.74
C GLU A 157 29.46 -39.66 13.03
N PRO A 158 29.23 -40.83 12.41
CA PRO A 158 30.13 -41.97 12.53
C PRO A 158 31.57 -41.63 12.18
N LEU A 159 32.52 -42.04 13.03
CA LEU A 159 33.96 -41.83 12.84
C LEU A 159 34.42 -40.36 12.81
N ALA A 160 33.52 -39.38 12.97
CA ALA A 160 33.85 -37.97 12.90
C ALA A 160 34.56 -37.50 14.17
N ASP A 161 35.70 -36.81 14.02
CA ASP A 161 36.39 -36.19 15.15
C ASP A 161 35.74 -34.87 15.58
N LYS A 162 35.18 -34.12 14.62
CA LYS A 162 34.48 -32.85 14.85
C LYS A 162 32.96 -33.07 14.98
N PRO A 163 32.27 -32.28 15.80
CA PRO A 163 30.81 -32.40 15.94
C PRO A 163 30.11 -31.93 14.66
N LEU A 164 29.05 -32.65 14.28
CA LEU A 164 28.09 -32.24 13.27
C LEU A 164 27.31 -31.00 13.74
N THR A 165 26.86 -31.03 15.00
CA THR A 165 26.24 -29.87 15.64
C THR A 165 26.67 -29.74 17.09
N THR A 166 26.74 -28.51 17.58
CA THR A 166 26.98 -28.17 18.97
C THR A 166 25.87 -27.24 19.43
N VAL A 167 25.11 -27.67 20.42
CA VAL A 167 24.05 -26.88 21.05
C VAL A 167 24.58 -26.31 22.34
N LEU A 168 24.69 -24.99 22.42
CA LEU A 168 25.08 -24.26 23.62
C LEU A 168 23.80 -23.76 24.33
N TYR A 169 23.67 -24.03 25.62
CA TYR A 169 22.57 -23.53 26.45
C TYR A 169 23.11 -22.79 27.66
N LYS A 170 22.33 -21.81 28.14
CA LYS A 170 22.62 -20.98 29.31
C LYS A 170 21.32 -20.50 29.93
N ASP A 171 21.40 -19.90 31.12
CA ASP A 171 20.26 -19.33 31.84
C ASP A 171 19.17 -20.38 32.14
N VAL A 172 19.61 -21.60 32.49
CA VAL A 172 18.75 -22.77 32.72
C VAL A 172 17.77 -22.51 33.87
N LYS A 173 16.50 -22.84 33.64
CA LYS A 173 15.43 -22.81 34.66
C LYS A 173 14.94 -24.22 34.97
N GLU A 174 14.68 -24.50 36.24
CA GLU A 174 14.13 -25.81 36.66
C GLU A 174 12.78 -26.06 35.99
N GLY A 175 12.63 -27.23 35.36
CA GLY A 175 11.43 -27.65 34.66
C GLY A 175 11.26 -27.09 33.25
N TRP A 176 12.28 -26.43 32.71
CA TRP A 176 12.25 -25.92 31.33
C TRP A 176 13.19 -26.74 30.45
N SER A 177 12.73 -27.10 29.26
CA SER A 177 13.58 -27.66 28.22
C SER A 177 14.03 -26.58 27.25
N TYR A 178 15.20 -26.76 26.66
CA TYR A 178 15.74 -25.96 25.59
C TYR A 178 15.39 -26.65 24.27
N ASN A 179 14.64 -25.95 23.41
CA ASN A 179 13.96 -26.51 22.25
C ASN A 179 14.46 -25.81 20.99
N LEU A 180 14.63 -26.56 19.91
CA LEU A 180 14.82 -25.99 18.59
C LEU A 180 13.47 -25.51 18.03
N ASP A 181 13.34 -24.21 17.76
CA ASP A 181 12.18 -23.61 17.10
C ASP A 181 12.24 -23.91 15.60
N ASN A 182 11.20 -24.58 15.10
CA ASN A 182 11.11 -25.06 13.72
C ASN A 182 12.22 -26.08 13.33
N PRO A 183 11.96 -27.41 13.40
CA PRO A 183 12.99 -28.39 13.06
C PRO A 183 13.47 -28.13 11.61
N PRO A 184 14.79 -28.00 11.39
CA PRO A 184 15.31 -27.60 10.09
C PRO A 184 14.83 -28.57 9.01
N ASN A 185 14.06 -28.01 8.08
CA ASN A 185 13.85 -28.61 6.78
C ASN A 185 15.24 -28.78 6.14
N PRO A 186 15.56 -29.88 5.43
CA PRO A 186 16.82 -30.03 4.71
C PRO A 186 17.15 -28.89 3.71
N LEU A 187 16.20 -28.00 3.42
CA LEU A 187 16.37 -26.77 2.64
C LEU A 187 16.70 -25.49 3.45
N TYR A 188 16.62 -25.52 4.78
CA TYR A 188 16.80 -24.35 5.66
C TYR A 188 17.71 -24.70 6.84
N GLN A 189 18.96 -24.24 6.80
CA GLN A 189 19.85 -24.23 7.97
C GLN A 189 19.52 -23.02 8.84
N GLY A 190 18.89 -23.23 10.00
CA GLY A 190 18.71 -22.18 11.02
C GLY A 190 17.36 -22.22 11.72
N GLY A 191 17.24 -23.07 12.75
CA GLY A 191 16.24 -22.89 13.81
C GLY A 191 16.90 -22.20 15.02
N ASN A 192 16.17 -21.33 15.71
CA ASN A 192 16.64 -20.71 16.95
C ASN A 192 16.36 -21.64 18.12
N TRP A 193 17.19 -21.58 19.15
CA TRP A 193 16.93 -22.32 20.37
C TRP A 193 16.19 -21.46 21.39
N VAL A 194 15.12 -22.01 21.98
CA VAL A 194 14.23 -21.32 22.90
C VAL A 194 13.93 -22.17 24.13
N TRP A 195 13.84 -21.52 25.30
CA TRP A 195 13.42 -22.17 26.53
C TRP A 195 11.89 -22.34 26.55
N SER A 196 11.39 -23.55 26.82
CA SER A 196 9.96 -23.86 26.95
C SER A 196 9.66 -24.60 28.25
N GLN A 197 8.50 -24.33 28.84
CA GLN A 197 7.94 -25.11 29.96
C GLN A 197 7.20 -26.37 29.49
N THR A 198 6.92 -26.47 28.19
CA THR A 198 6.26 -27.64 27.61
C THR A 198 7.33 -28.61 27.17
N ILE A 199 7.58 -29.61 28.02
CA ILE A 199 8.55 -30.68 27.79
C ILE A 199 7.93 -31.74 26.87
N THR A 200 8.57 -32.08 25.75
CA THR A 200 7.98 -32.88 24.66
C THR A 200 8.75 -34.16 24.30
N PRO A 201 9.13 -35.02 25.26
CA PRO A 201 9.91 -36.22 24.98
C PRO A 201 9.15 -37.18 24.05
N GLY A 202 9.74 -37.45 22.90
CA GLY A 202 9.28 -38.37 21.87
C GLY A 202 8.28 -37.75 20.91
N ALA A 203 8.13 -36.42 20.91
CA ALA A 203 7.15 -35.70 20.10
C ALA A 203 7.72 -34.39 19.55
N ALA A 204 6.99 -33.77 18.64
CA ALA A 204 7.36 -32.45 18.12
C ALA A 204 7.32 -31.38 19.24
N ASN A 205 8.35 -30.52 19.25
CA ASN A 205 8.46 -29.41 20.18
C ASN A 205 7.22 -28.52 20.16
N ILE A 206 6.67 -28.23 21.34
CA ILE A 206 5.59 -27.26 21.52
C ILE A 206 6.19 -26.03 22.19
N ILE A 207 6.52 -25.03 21.37
CA ILE A 207 6.99 -23.74 21.87
C ILE A 207 5.75 -22.86 22.00
N LYS A 208 5.32 -22.68 23.24
CA LYS A 208 4.26 -21.71 23.53
C LYS A 208 4.91 -20.32 23.43
N ALA A 209 4.50 -19.53 22.44
CA ALA A 209 4.91 -18.14 22.34
C ALA A 209 4.64 -17.45 23.69
N ILE A 210 5.63 -16.71 24.20
CA ILE A 210 5.39 -15.84 25.37
C ILE A 210 4.47 -14.74 24.86
N ASN A 211 3.25 -14.71 25.38
CA ASN A 211 2.29 -13.67 25.05
C ASN A 211 2.76 -12.32 25.62
N HIS A 212 3.09 -11.39 24.75
CA HIS A 212 3.20 -9.96 25.02
C HIS A 212 1.80 -9.37 24.99
N ALA A 213 1.42 -8.60 26.00
CA ALA A 213 0.12 -7.95 25.98
C ALA A 213 0.08 -6.90 24.85
N PRO A 214 -1.07 -6.65 24.22
CA PRO A 214 -1.19 -5.64 23.16
C PRO A 214 -0.88 -4.24 23.70
N GLU A 215 -0.43 -3.34 22.85
CA GLU A 215 -0.29 -1.92 23.16
C GLU A 215 -1.51 -1.16 22.61
N ALA A 216 -2.51 -0.94 23.46
CA ALA A 216 -3.70 -0.17 23.08
C ALA A 216 -3.34 1.31 22.84
N GLU A 217 -3.70 1.83 21.67
CA GLU A 217 -3.53 3.24 21.33
C GLU A 217 -4.68 3.70 20.41
N PHE A 218 -5.11 4.95 20.57
CA PHE A 218 -6.14 5.52 19.70
C PHE A 218 -6.10 7.04 19.61
N ASN A 219 -6.52 7.59 18.47
CA ASN A 219 -6.49 9.02 18.20
C ASN A 219 -7.88 9.64 18.21
N LEU A 220 -7.97 10.88 18.73
CA LEU A 220 -9.16 11.71 18.74
C LEU A 220 -8.79 13.20 18.85
N PRO A 221 -9.63 14.12 18.35
CA PRO A 221 -9.46 15.55 18.58
C PRO A 221 -9.59 15.90 20.07
N LEU A 222 -8.95 16.97 20.52
CA LEU A 222 -9.07 17.46 21.91
C LEU A 222 -10.48 18.03 22.20
N GLU A 223 -11.13 18.61 21.18
CA GLU A 223 -12.47 19.17 21.26
C GLU A 223 -13.31 18.73 20.05
N ILE A 224 -14.58 18.37 20.27
CA ILE A 224 -15.53 17.90 19.23
C ILE A 224 -16.90 18.54 19.43
N LEU A 225 -17.72 18.59 18.38
CA LEU A 225 -19.05 19.20 18.43
C LEU A 225 -20.12 18.18 18.84
N VAL A 226 -21.10 18.62 19.64
CA VAL A 226 -22.28 17.82 19.97
C VAL A 226 -22.99 17.38 18.67
N GLY A 227 -23.40 16.11 18.61
CA GLY A 227 -24.20 15.58 17.51
C GLY A 227 -23.43 15.28 16.23
N ILE A 228 -22.11 15.49 16.21
CA ILE A 228 -21.26 15.11 15.09
C ILE A 228 -20.66 13.72 15.36
N PRO A 229 -20.86 12.74 14.45
CA PRO A 229 -20.21 11.45 14.57
C PRO A 229 -18.70 11.58 14.41
N ILE A 230 -17.97 10.94 15.31
CA ILE A 230 -16.52 10.86 15.30
C ILE A 230 -16.12 9.40 15.18
N ILE A 231 -15.24 9.11 14.22
CA ILE A 231 -14.59 7.81 14.12
C ILE A 231 -13.42 7.83 15.10
N PHE A 232 -13.41 6.87 16.02
CA PHE A 232 -12.30 6.63 16.92
C PHE A 232 -11.32 5.69 16.22
N ASP A 233 -10.13 6.19 15.93
CA ASP A 233 -9.11 5.47 15.17
C ASP A 233 -8.13 4.80 16.14
N SER A 234 -8.15 3.47 16.19
CA SER A 234 -7.21 2.65 16.97
C SER A 234 -6.16 1.95 16.10
N SER A 235 -5.88 2.44 14.90
CA SER A 235 -4.91 1.81 13.97
C SER A 235 -3.48 1.78 14.49
N ASP A 236 -3.14 2.63 15.46
CA ASP A 236 -1.85 2.61 16.16
C ASP A 236 -1.79 1.55 17.29
N THR A 237 -2.88 0.81 17.53
CA THR A 237 -2.86 -0.35 18.43
C THR A 237 -2.04 -1.47 17.80
N ASP A 238 -1.07 -2.00 18.54
CA ASP A 238 -0.15 -3.02 18.06
C ASP A 238 -0.12 -4.24 18.98
N ASP A 239 0.22 -5.39 18.42
CA ASP A 239 0.52 -6.61 19.16
C ASP A 239 1.73 -7.28 18.54
N SER A 240 2.82 -7.34 19.29
CA SER A 240 4.11 -7.80 18.77
C SER A 240 4.13 -9.29 18.42
N ASP A 241 3.14 -10.05 18.90
CA ASP A 241 2.99 -11.48 18.62
C ASP A 241 2.12 -11.74 17.38
N GLY A 242 1.44 -10.71 16.86
CA GLY A 242 0.57 -10.79 15.69
C GLY A 242 -0.77 -11.47 15.98
N ASP A 243 -1.22 -11.49 17.23
CA ASP A 243 -2.46 -12.13 17.64
C ASP A 243 -3.72 -11.37 17.15
N SER A 244 -4.86 -12.08 17.09
CA SER A 244 -6.12 -11.46 16.69
C SER A 244 -6.73 -10.65 17.83
N LEU A 245 -6.87 -9.34 17.61
CA LEU A 245 -7.31 -8.39 18.65
C LEU A 245 -8.82 -8.20 18.73
N LYS A 246 -9.32 -8.11 19.96
CA LYS A 246 -10.70 -7.74 20.31
C LYS A 246 -10.71 -6.39 21.01
N TYR A 247 -11.65 -5.53 20.61
CA TYR A 247 -11.75 -4.16 21.07
C TYR A 247 -12.98 -4.01 21.97
N ALA A 248 -12.86 -3.18 23.00
CA ALA A 248 -13.96 -2.77 23.86
C ALA A 248 -13.79 -1.29 24.21
N TRP A 249 -14.74 -0.48 23.78
CA TRP A 249 -14.78 0.95 23.99
C TRP A 249 -15.80 1.31 25.05
N ASP A 250 -15.43 2.23 25.94
CA ASP A 250 -16.35 2.97 26.82
C ASP A 250 -16.15 4.46 26.55
N PHE A 251 -17.19 5.14 26.05
CA PHE A 251 -17.09 6.55 25.68
C PHE A 251 -17.30 7.49 26.88
N GLY A 252 -17.60 6.96 28.07
CA GLY A 252 -17.80 7.75 29.28
C GLY A 252 -19.16 8.48 29.34
N ASP A 253 -20.03 8.27 28.36
CA ASP A 253 -21.41 8.79 28.30
C ASP A 253 -22.48 7.71 28.56
N GLY A 254 -22.03 6.49 28.88
CA GLY A 254 -22.88 5.30 29.10
C GLY A 254 -22.98 4.37 27.90
N PHE A 255 -22.46 4.75 26.73
CA PHE A 255 -22.40 3.88 25.55
C PHE A 255 -21.07 3.14 25.43
N LYS A 256 -21.15 1.93 24.87
CA LYS A 256 -20.01 1.03 24.65
C LYS A 256 -20.03 0.46 23.24
N ASN A 257 -18.87 0.10 22.70
CA ASN A 257 -18.73 -0.51 21.37
C ASN A 257 -17.63 -1.57 21.37
N SER A 258 -17.64 -2.50 20.41
CA SER A 258 -16.63 -3.55 20.26
C SER A 258 -15.99 -3.62 18.87
N LEU A 259 -16.28 -2.65 17.99
CA LEU A 259 -15.57 -2.50 16.72
C LEU A 259 -14.17 -1.93 16.97
N ALA A 260 -13.23 -2.24 16.07
CA ALA A 260 -11.87 -1.68 16.13
C ALA A 260 -11.91 -0.15 16.02
N ASN A 261 -12.53 0.35 14.94
CA ASN A 261 -12.69 1.78 14.69
C ASN A 261 -14.17 2.18 14.72
N PRO A 262 -14.80 2.32 15.91
CA PRO A 262 -16.21 2.65 16.01
C PRO A 262 -16.47 4.12 15.68
N GLU A 263 -17.63 4.37 15.10
CA GLU A 263 -18.22 5.71 15.05
C GLU A 263 -19.06 5.93 16.31
N HIS A 264 -18.85 7.05 17.00
CA HIS A 264 -19.63 7.45 18.17
C HIS A 264 -19.96 8.94 18.14
N THR A 265 -21.14 9.28 18.64
CA THR A 265 -21.67 10.64 18.67
C THR A 265 -22.03 11.03 20.09
N PHE A 266 -21.43 12.10 20.60
CA PHE A 266 -21.80 12.66 21.90
C PHE A 266 -22.96 13.66 21.75
N PHE A 267 -24.06 13.39 22.44
CA PHE A 267 -25.28 14.22 22.36
C PHE A 267 -25.44 15.24 23.48
N LYS A 268 -24.47 15.32 24.39
CA LYS A 268 -24.42 16.33 25.46
C LYS A 268 -23.04 16.96 25.48
N ARG A 269 -22.98 18.26 25.76
CA ARG A 269 -21.71 18.94 26.02
C ARG A 269 -21.10 18.46 27.34
N GLY A 270 -19.78 18.41 27.42
CA GLY A 270 -19.09 17.95 28.63
C GLY A 270 -17.66 17.48 28.34
N ILE A 271 -16.93 17.10 29.37
CA ILE A 271 -15.65 16.40 29.21
C ILE A 271 -15.93 14.91 29.40
N TYR A 272 -15.61 14.13 28.39
CA TYR A 272 -15.78 12.68 28.38
C TYR A 272 -14.42 12.01 28.45
N LYS A 273 -14.35 10.95 29.24
CA LYS A 273 -13.16 10.12 29.41
C LYS A 273 -13.42 8.82 28.66
N ILE A 274 -12.76 8.68 27.51
CA ILE A 274 -12.89 7.52 26.63
C ILE A 274 -11.82 6.51 27.01
N GLU A 275 -12.24 5.27 27.20
CA GLU A 275 -11.39 4.13 27.47
C GLU A 275 -11.50 3.13 26.31
N LEU A 276 -10.35 2.72 25.78
CA LEU A 276 -10.20 1.60 24.86
C LEU A 276 -9.50 0.47 25.60
N ALA A 277 -10.13 -0.70 25.65
CA ALA A 277 -9.53 -1.95 26.10
C ALA A 277 -9.34 -2.88 24.90
N VAL A 278 -8.14 -3.44 24.77
CA VAL A 278 -7.75 -4.34 23.67
C VAL A 278 -7.26 -5.65 24.25
N SER A 279 -7.78 -6.77 23.76
CA SER A 279 -7.39 -8.12 24.20
C SER A 279 -7.02 -9.01 23.02
N ASP A 280 -5.90 -9.70 23.15
CA ASP A 280 -5.40 -10.78 22.28
C ASP A 280 -6.02 -12.16 22.62
N GLY A 281 -6.88 -12.23 23.65
CA GLY A 281 -7.47 -13.47 24.18
C GLY A 281 -6.69 -14.13 25.32
N GLN A 282 -5.51 -13.65 25.66
CA GLN A 282 -4.67 -14.11 26.78
C GLN A 282 -4.38 -12.99 27.79
N ALA A 283 -4.13 -11.77 27.32
CA ALA A 283 -3.93 -10.54 28.06
C ALA A 283 -4.87 -9.42 27.59
N THR A 284 -4.86 -8.30 28.29
CA THR A 284 -5.64 -7.11 27.95
C THR A 284 -4.87 -5.87 28.34
N SER A 285 -4.85 -4.88 27.45
CA SER A 285 -4.28 -3.55 27.69
C SER A 285 -5.35 -2.49 27.53
N THR A 286 -5.18 -1.36 28.23
CA THR A 286 -6.17 -0.28 28.26
C THR A 286 -5.50 1.07 28.01
N LYS A 287 -6.11 1.89 27.17
CA LYS A 287 -5.73 3.28 26.93
C LYS A 287 -6.89 4.20 27.23
N GLU A 288 -6.59 5.36 27.79
CA GLU A 288 -7.59 6.36 28.13
C GLU A 288 -7.19 7.74 27.63
N LYS A 289 -8.15 8.46 27.05
CA LYS A 289 -8.00 9.87 26.63
C LYS A 289 -9.29 10.64 26.92
N SER A 290 -9.17 11.94 27.15
CA SER A 290 -10.32 12.82 27.38
C SER A 290 -10.62 13.68 26.17
N VAL A 291 -11.91 13.91 25.89
CA VAL A 291 -12.39 14.85 24.88
C VAL A 291 -13.36 15.85 25.49
N ARG A 292 -13.31 17.09 25.03
CA ARG A 292 -14.29 18.11 25.38
C ARG A 292 -15.32 18.25 24.25
N VAL A 293 -16.58 17.99 24.57
CA VAL A 293 -17.70 18.14 23.64
C VAL A 293 -18.34 19.52 23.87
N VAL A 294 -18.42 20.33 22.80
CA VAL A 294 -18.90 21.72 22.83
C VAL A 294 -20.07 21.91 21.85
N ASN A 295 -20.91 22.92 22.06
CA ASN A 295 -22.13 23.10 21.25
C ASN A 295 -21.88 23.88 19.95
N ASN A 296 -20.90 24.78 19.94
CA ASN A 296 -20.63 25.67 18.81
C ASN A 296 -19.12 25.88 18.62
N ILE A 297 -18.70 26.10 17.37
CA ILE A 297 -17.32 26.47 16.98
C ILE A 297 -16.86 27.77 17.69
N GLY A 298 -17.79 28.62 18.14
CA GLY A 298 -17.50 29.84 18.90
C GLY A 298 -17.06 29.63 20.35
N GLU A 299 -17.22 28.42 20.91
CA GLU A 299 -16.74 28.09 22.27
C GLU A 299 -15.24 27.68 22.30
N LEU A 300 -14.54 27.74 21.15
CA LEU A 300 -13.11 27.43 20.96
C LEU A 300 -12.15 28.51 21.53
N GLY A 301 -12.67 29.58 22.13
CA GLY A 301 -11.88 30.65 22.74
C GLY A 301 -12.44 30.99 24.13
N GLY A 302 -11.67 30.72 25.18
CA GLY A 302 -12.07 31.02 26.56
C GLY A 302 -12.39 32.51 26.77
N GLY A 303 -13.58 32.81 27.32
CA GLY A 303 -13.97 34.11 27.82
C GLY A 303 -15.45 34.14 28.21
N GLU A 304 -15.74 34.38 29.50
CA GLU A 304 -17.09 34.43 30.08
C GLU A 304 -17.99 35.52 29.45
N THR A 305 -19.31 35.31 29.40
CA THR A 305 -20.30 36.17 30.09
C THR A 305 -21.74 35.67 29.94
N ASN A 306 -22.48 35.75 31.05
CA ASN A 306 -23.92 35.55 31.20
C ASN A 306 -24.75 36.49 30.33
N LEU A 307 -25.91 36.02 29.83
CA LEU A 307 -27.15 36.81 29.80
C LEU A 307 -28.38 35.92 29.65
N ASN A 308 -29.28 36.06 30.63
CA ASN A 308 -30.58 35.43 30.70
C ASN A 308 -31.44 35.78 29.47
N ALA A 309 -31.84 34.77 28.70
CA ALA A 309 -33.08 34.76 27.95
C ALA A 309 -33.52 33.30 27.78
N GLU A 310 -34.60 32.93 28.47
CA GLU A 310 -35.29 31.67 28.25
C GLU A 310 -35.79 31.61 26.80
N ILE A 311 -35.17 30.79 25.97
CA ILE A 311 -35.80 30.26 24.76
C ILE A 311 -35.68 28.73 24.86
N PRO A 312 -36.79 27.99 25.03
CA PRO A 312 -36.73 26.54 25.06
C PRO A 312 -36.56 26.04 23.63
N LEU A 313 -35.33 25.67 23.26
CA LEU A 313 -35.05 25.01 21.98
C LEU A 313 -34.44 23.65 22.27
N ASN A 314 -35.30 22.72 22.70
CA ASN A 314 -35.09 21.31 22.42
C ASN A 314 -36.41 20.55 22.53
N PRO A 315 -37.00 20.10 21.42
CA PRO A 315 -37.67 18.81 21.37
C PRO A 315 -36.66 17.69 21.01
N PRO A 316 -36.98 16.42 21.36
CA PRO A 316 -36.01 15.37 21.60
C PRO A 316 -35.57 14.64 20.33
N MET A 317 -34.28 14.33 20.26
CA MET A 317 -33.63 13.63 19.15
C MET A 317 -33.91 12.10 19.17
N PHE A 318 -35.18 11.73 18.99
CA PHE A 318 -35.62 10.39 18.58
C PHE A 318 -36.62 10.56 17.43
N ALA A 319 -36.17 10.56 16.17
CA ALA A 319 -37.08 10.61 15.03
C ALA A 319 -36.61 9.67 13.93
N GLY A 320 -37.18 8.46 13.90
CA GLY A 320 -36.97 7.52 12.80
C GLY A 320 -37.64 7.97 11.49
N VAL A 321 -38.65 8.85 11.54
CA VAL A 321 -39.34 9.38 10.36
C VAL A 321 -39.14 10.90 10.28
N ILE A 322 -38.72 11.36 9.11
CA ILE A 322 -38.43 12.77 8.81
C ILE A 322 -39.29 13.28 7.65
N ILE A 323 -39.35 14.60 7.48
CA ILE A 323 -39.87 15.26 6.27
C ILE A 323 -38.74 15.26 5.23
N ASN A 324 -38.98 14.67 4.07
CA ASN A 324 -37.98 14.40 3.03
C ASN A 324 -38.05 15.37 1.84
N GLU A 325 -39.25 15.65 1.36
CA GLU A 325 -39.48 16.51 0.19
C GLU A 325 -40.89 17.14 0.27
N ILE A 326 -41.06 18.37 -0.19
CA ILE A 326 -42.34 19.09 -0.16
C ILE A 326 -42.54 19.79 -1.50
N LEU A 327 -43.73 19.65 -2.10
CA LEU A 327 -44.18 20.47 -3.22
C LEU A 327 -45.28 21.43 -2.74
N PRO A 328 -44.94 22.66 -2.32
CA PRO A 328 -45.92 23.62 -1.84
C PRO A 328 -46.58 24.45 -2.95
N ASN A 329 -45.95 24.59 -4.12
CA ASN A 329 -46.48 25.39 -5.23
C ASN A 329 -46.45 24.58 -6.55
N PRO A 330 -47.37 23.63 -6.75
CA PRO A 330 -47.40 22.81 -7.96
C PRO A 330 -47.75 23.62 -9.23
N GLU A 331 -47.44 23.11 -10.41
CA GLU A 331 -47.94 23.70 -11.66
C GLU A 331 -49.47 23.54 -11.77
N GLY A 332 -50.17 24.63 -12.13
CA GLY A 332 -51.62 24.63 -12.28
C GLY A 332 -52.37 24.97 -10.99
N ALA A 333 -53.41 24.19 -10.65
CA ALA A 333 -54.22 24.44 -9.46
C ALA A 333 -53.64 23.75 -8.23
N ASP A 334 -53.54 24.47 -7.11
CA ASP A 334 -52.98 23.95 -5.85
C ASP A 334 -53.81 22.79 -5.28
N THR A 335 -55.13 22.79 -5.52
CA THR A 335 -56.04 21.77 -4.98
C THR A 335 -55.75 20.38 -5.54
N GLY A 336 -55.25 19.48 -4.69
CA GLY A 336 -54.95 18.09 -5.03
C GLY A 336 -53.52 17.83 -5.53
N GLN A 337 -52.69 18.87 -5.64
CA GLN A 337 -51.35 18.77 -6.23
C GLN A 337 -50.21 19.14 -5.27
N GLU A 338 -50.51 19.75 -4.12
CA GLU A 338 -49.50 19.95 -3.08
C GLU A 338 -49.27 18.66 -2.29
N TRP A 339 -48.04 18.43 -1.87
CA TRP A 339 -47.71 17.25 -1.07
C TRP A 339 -46.47 17.45 -0.21
N ALA A 340 -46.41 16.68 0.88
CA ALA A 340 -45.21 16.50 1.68
C ALA A 340 -44.90 15.00 1.75
N GLU A 341 -43.64 14.65 1.59
CA GLU A 341 -43.15 13.30 1.68
C GLU A 341 -42.43 13.08 3.00
N LEU A 342 -42.74 11.95 3.63
CA LEU A 342 -42.06 11.47 4.83
C LEU A 342 -41.14 10.30 4.47
N LYS A 343 -39.96 10.23 5.08
CA LYS A 343 -39.03 9.09 4.93
C LYS A 343 -38.78 8.44 6.27
N ASN A 344 -38.90 7.13 6.36
CA ASN A 344 -38.42 6.37 7.50
C ASN A 344 -36.93 6.03 7.29
N GLN A 345 -36.04 6.71 8.00
CA GLN A 345 -34.59 6.50 7.96
C GLN A 345 -34.10 5.46 8.98
N SER A 346 -35.02 4.79 9.68
CA SER A 346 -34.67 3.73 10.60
C SER A 346 -34.63 2.37 9.91
N ARG A 347 -33.88 1.43 10.47
CA ARG A 347 -33.76 0.04 9.98
C ARG A 347 -34.95 -0.85 10.33
N VAL A 348 -36.00 -0.29 10.93
CA VAL A 348 -37.23 -1.01 11.29
C VAL A 348 -38.44 -0.28 10.73
N ARG A 349 -39.53 -1.02 10.47
CA ARG A 349 -40.79 -0.39 10.07
C ARG A 349 -41.38 0.40 11.24
N ILE A 350 -41.93 1.57 10.97
CA ILE A 350 -42.57 2.45 11.96
C ILE A 350 -44.06 2.56 11.66
N ASN A 351 -44.88 2.51 12.70
CA ASN A 351 -46.31 2.79 12.59
C ASN A 351 -46.55 4.29 12.74
N LEU A 352 -47.18 4.90 11.74
CA LEU A 352 -47.52 6.32 11.73
C LEU A 352 -48.84 6.63 12.45
N LEU A 353 -49.53 5.63 13.01
CA LEU A 353 -50.74 5.87 13.81
C LEU A 353 -50.45 6.94 14.90
N ASN A 354 -51.29 7.96 14.95
CA ASN A 354 -51.18 9.15 15.82
C ASN A 354 -50.07 10.16 15.52
N TRP A 355 -49.19 9.92 14.56
CA TRP A 355 -48.28 10.96 14.08
C TRP A 355 -49.07 12.13 13.49
N ARG A 356 -48.46 13.31 13.48
CA ARG A 356 -49.11 14.52 12.98
C ARG A 356 -48.15 15.39 12.18
N LEU A 357 -48.63 15.87 11.04
CA LEU A 357 -48.00 16.97 10.31
C LEU A 357 -48.84 18.24 10.51
N GLU A 358 -48.21 19.36 10.79
CA GLU A 358 -48.90 20.64 10.94
C GLU A 358 -48.11 21.81 10.37
N ASN A 359 -48.86 22.84 10.00
CA ASN A 359 -48.34 24.14 9.60
C ASN A 359 -49.29 25.24 10.11
N SER A 360 -49.02 26.47 9.69
CA SER A 360 -49.83 27.62 10.08
C SER A 360 -51.28 27.59 9.56
N ASN A 361 -51.61 26.75 8.57
CA ASN A 361 -52.96 26.63 7.98
C ASN A 361 -53.78 25.48 8.58
N GLY A 362 -53.17 24.57 9.34
CA GLY A 362 -53.89 23.48 9.99
C GLY A 362 -53.01 22.32 10.42
N LYS A 363 -53.65 21.22 10.79
CA LYS A 363 -52.98 19.99 11.21
C LYS A 363 -53.65 18.74 10.64
N TYR A 364 -52.83 17.77 10.24
CA TYR A 364 -53.27 16.45 9.81
C TYR A 364 -52.69 15.39 10.75
N LYS A 365 -53.57 14.57 11.33
CA LYS A 365 -53.18 13.45 12.20
C LYS A 365 -53.52 12.14 11.50
N PHE A 366 -52.55 11.23 11.43
CA PHE A 366 -52.73 9.89 10.89
C PHE A 366 -53.63 9.07 11.83
N LYS A 367 -54.72 8.52 11.28
CA LYS A 367 -55.77 7.81 12.05
C LYS A 367 -55.80 6.30 11.81
N ASP A 368 -55.13 5.84 10.76
CA ASP A 368 -55.10 4.43 10.37
C ASP A 368 -53.81 3.77 10.87
N ASP A 369 -53.85 2.44 11.02
CA ASP A 369 -52.70 1.59 11.37
C ASP A 369 -51.74 1.48 10.17
N LEU A 370 -51.07 2.58 9.86
CA LEU A 370 -50.24 2.76 8.67
C LEU A 370 -48.77 2.46 8.99
N TRP A 371 -48.27 1.36 8.46
CA TRP A 371 -46.87 0.95 8.63
C TRP A 371 -45.99 1.44 7.48
N LEU A 372 -45.01 2.28 7.80
CA LEU A 372 -43.96 2.72 6.89
C LEU A 372 -42.72 1.84 7.08
N ASN A 373 -42.36 1.06 6.07
CA ASN A 373 -41.19 0.18 6.12
C ASN A 373 -39.87 0.96 6.28
N ALA A 374 -38.83 0.27 6.74
CA ALA A 374 -37.48 0.81 6.83
C ALA A 374 -37.00 1.34 5.47
N GLU A 375 -36.34 2.49 5.46
CA GLU A 375 -35.79 3.18 4.27
C GLU A 375 -36.82 3.50 3.16
N ASN A 376 -38.12 3.46 3.47
CA ASN A 376 -39.19 3.76 2.52
C ASN A 376 -39.84 5.12 2.76
N PHE A 377 -40.61 5.55 1.76
CA PHE A 377 -41.24 6.86 1.68
C PHE A 377 -42.77 6.78 1.83
N TYR A 378 -43.38 7.84 2.34
CA TYR A 378 -44.82 8.02 2.36
C TYR A 378 -45.20 9.41 1.86
N LEU A 379 -45.93 9.45 0.74
CA LEU A 379 -46.38 10.68 0.10
C LEU A 379 -47.74 11.11 0.67
N LEU A 380 -47.79 12.27 1.33
CA LEU A 380 -49.01 12.85 1.88
C LEU A 380 -49.45 14.07 1.04
N THR A 381 -50.44 13.86 0.19
CA THR A 381 -51.02 14.92 -0.64
C THR A 381 -52.06 15.75 0.10
N ASN A 382 -52.26 17.01 -0.30
CA ASN A 382 -53.31 17.87 0.24
C ASN A 382 -54.74 17.36 -0.07
N MET A 383 -54.89 16.45 -1.03
CA MET A 383 -56.16 15.74 -1.25
C MET A 383 -56.51 14.85 -0.05
N ILE A 384 -55.51 14.20 0.55
CA ILE A 384 -55.64 13.32 1.72
C ILE A 384 -55.64 14.16 2.99
N SER A 385 -54.61 15.00 3.17
CA SER A 385 -54.39 15.71 4.43
C SER A 385 -55.31 16.91 4.64
N LYS A 386 -55.82 17.50 3.54
CA LYS A 386 -56.46 18.82 3.51
C LYS A 386 -55.57 19.97 4.03
N LEU A 387 -54.27 19.72 4.23
CA LEU A 387 -53.29 20.75 4.56
C LEU A 387 -52.92 21.50 3.29
N ALA A 388 -53.05 22.82 3.32
CA ALA A 388 -52.56 23.71 2.27
C ALA A 388 -51.24 24.35 2.73
N PHE A 389 -50.23 24.34 1.86
CA PHE A 389 -48.93 24.95 2.12
C PHE A 389 -48.90 26.37 1.55
N LYS A 390 -48.10 27.26 2.11
CA LYS A 390 -48.04 28.66 1.64
C LYS A 390 -46.98 28.83 0.56
N ASN A 391 -47.31 29.48 -0.55
CA ASN A 391 -46.33 29.75 -1.60
C ASN A 391 -45.29 30.82 -1.20
N SER A 392 -45.57 31.66 -0.22
CA SER A 392 -44.67 32.75 0.22
C SER A 392 -43.62 32.26 1.21
N SER A 393 -44.04 31.72 2.35
CA SER A 393 -43.19 30.99 3.28
C SER A 393 -44.06 30.19 4.23
N ASP A 394 -43.55 29.06 4.70
CA ASP A 394 -44.24 28.25 5.70
C ASP A 394 -43.24 27.48 6.57
N ILE A 395 -43.72 27.07 7.74
CA ILE A 395 -43.02 26.16 8.63
C ILE A 395 -43.90 24.93 8.76
N ILE A 396 -43.36 23.77 8.39
CA ILE A 396 -44.03 22.49 8.48
C ILE A 396 -43.31 21.67 9.55
N SER A 397 -44.08 21.21 10.52
CA SER A 397 -43.59 20.48 11.68
C SER A 397 -44.25 19.11 11.76
N LEU A 398 -43.43 18.08 11.93
CA LEU A 398 -43.82 16.69 12.11
C LEU A 398 -43.70 16.33 13.59
N TYR A 399 -44.75 15.76 14.15
CA TYR A 399 -44.80 15.28 15.53
C TYR A 399 -45.05 13.77 15.56
N ASN A 400 -44.39 13.08 16.49
CA ASN A 400 -44.57 11.65 16.70
C ASN A 400 -45.91 11.33 17.40
N ASP A 401 -46.16 10.04 17.67
CA ASP A 401 -47.35 9.55 18.35
C ASP A 401 -47.46 9.99 19.82
N LEU A 402 -46.35 10.41 20.43
CA LEU A 402 -46.26 10.97 21.77
C LEU A 402 -46.39 12.49 21.83
N ASP A 403 -46.66 13.14 20.70
CA ASP A 403 -46.79 14.61 20.56
C ASP A 403 -45.47 15.39 20.69
N GLU A 404 -44.34 14.71 20.49
CA GLU A 404 -43.01 15.32 20.48
C GLU A 404 -42.63 15.72 19.06
N LEU A 405 -41.97 16.89 18.88
CA LEU A 405 -41.53 17.32 17.55
C LEU A 405 -40.43 16.37 17.05
N ALA A 406 -40.73 15.68 15.95
CA ALA A 406 -39.86 14.72 15.29
C ALA A 406 -38.97 15.39 14.25
N ASP A 407 -39.53 16.28 13.43
CA ASP A 407 -38.77 17.02 12.41
C ASP A 407 -39.49 18.32 12.04
N THR A 408 -38.76 19.29 11.52
CA THR A 408 -39.34 20.54 11.05
C THR A 408 -38.57 21.07 9.86
N VAL A 409 -39.30 21.73 8.97
CA VAL A 409 -38.74 22.39 7.79
C VAL A 409 -39.40 23.74 7.62
N GLU A 410 -38.57 24.73 7.37
CA GLU A 410 -38.98 26.08 7.01
C GLU A 410 -38.53 26.35 5.57
N TYR A 411 -39.43 26.90 4.77
CA TYR A 411 -39.10 27.34 3.42
C TYR A 411 -39.68 28.72 3.15
N ALA A 412 -39.07 29.41 2.20
CA ALA A 412 -39.53 30.69 1.68
C ALA A 412 -39.42 30.72 0.16
N ASP A 413 -40.23 31.59 -0.44
CA ASP A 413 -40.30 31.90 -1.87
C ASP A 413 -40.48 30.65 -2.74
N ALA A 414 -41.60 29.93 -2.52
CA ALA A 414 -41.88 28.71 -3.26
C ALA A 414 -42.03 28.98 -4.77
N VAL A 415 -41.14 28.37 -5.55
CA VAL A 415 -41.15 28.47 -6.99
C VAL A 415 -42.19 27.50 -7.55
N GLN A 416 -43.00 27.97 -8.50
CA GLN A 416 -44.03 27.13 -9.10
C GLN A 416 -43.40 25.94 -9.85
N GLY A 417 -43.91 24.75 -9.59
CA GLY A 417 -43.45 23.50 -10.20
C GLY A 417 -42.17 22.92 -9.59
N GLU A 418 -41.57 23.56 -8.59
CA GLU A 418 -40.36 23.08 -7.91
C GLU A 418 -40.70 22.54 -6.53
N SER A 419 -40.07 21.43 -6.15
CA SER A 419 -40.15 20.89 -4.79
C SER A 419 -38.98 21.40 -3.95
N TYR A 420 -39.20 21.51 -2.65
CA TYR A 420 -38.17 21.72 -1.65
C TYR A 420 -37.76 20.35 -1.13
N ALA A 421 -36.54 19.91 -1.45
CA ALA A 421 -36.04 18.57 -1.20
C ALA A 421 -34.82 18.57 -0.28
N ARG A 422 -34.74 17.58 0.60
CA ARG A 422 -33.63 17.37 1.53
C ARG A 422 -32.49 16.59 0.86
N GLY A 423 -31.28 17.15 0.84
CA GLY A 423 -30.07 16.53 0.26
C GLY A 423 -29.33 15.59 1.22
N VAL A 424 -28.25 14.98 0.73
CA VAL A 424 -27.44 13.93 1.42
C VAL A 424 -26.84 14.32 2.78
N ASN A 425 -26.80 15.61 3.11
CA ASN A 425 -26.31 16.13 4.40
C ASN A 425 -27.42 16.75 5.27
N GLY A 426 -28.70 16.48 4.95
CA GLY A 426 -29.85 17.04 5.67
C GLY A 426 -30.20 18.49 5.30
N LYS A 427 -29.42 19.14 4.41
CA LYS A 427 -29.67 20.49 3.92
C LYS A 427 -30.78 20.50 2.86
N TRP A 428 -31.63 21.52 2.89
CA TRP A 428 -32.73 21.67 1.95
C TRP A 428 -32.37 22.55 0.74
N PHE A 429 -32.93 22.19 -0.41
CA PHE A 429 -32.77 22.88 -1.69
C PHE A 429 -34.10 22.91 -2.42
N TRP A 430 -34.39 23.97 -3.17
CA TRP A 430 -35.41 23.79 -4.20
C TRP A 430 -34.80 23.07 -5.40
N THR A 431 -35.60 22.21 -6.00
CA THR A 431 -35.19 21.38 -7.13
C THR A 431 -36.29 21.36 -8.18
N THR A 432 -35.88 21.42 -9.44
CA THR A 432 -36.77 21.22 -10.60
C THR A 432 -37.08 19.76 -10.84
N LYS A 433 -36.32 18.85 -10.23
CA LYS A 433 -36.56 17.42 -10.29
C LYS A 433 -37.26 16.96 -9.03
N LEU A 434 -38.54 16.62 -9.18
CA LEU A 434 -39.39 16.05 -8.14
C LEU A 434 -39.11 14.55 -8.02
N THR A 435 -39.03 14.03 -6.79
CA THR A 435 -38.67 12.62 -6.51
C THR A 435 -39.65 11.91 -5.57
N PRO A 436 -40.98 12.02 -5.77
CA PRO A 436 -41.93 11.33 -4.90
C PRO A 436 -41.77 9.81 -4.96
N GLY A 437 -41.52 9.19 -3.82
CA GLY A 437 -41.32 7.76 -3.64
C GLY A 437 -39.90 7.27 -3.93
N GLU A 438 -38.96 8.16 -4.25
CA GLU A 438 -37.58 7.83 -4.61
C GLU A 438 -36.58 8.69 -3.79
N GLU A 439 -35.30 8.33 -3.83
CA GLU A 439 -34.26 9.16 -3.20
C GLU A 439 -34.12 10.51 -3.91
N ASN A 440 -33.98 11.57 -3.11
CA ASN A 440 -33.90 12.93 -3.62
C ASN A 440 -32.69 13.13 -4.54
N THR A 441 -32.93 13.69 -5.71
CA THR A 441 -31.86 14.11 -6.64
C THR A 441 -31.99 15.60 -6.93
N ILE A 442 -31.02 16.39 -6.46
CA ILE A 442 -31.10 17.85 -6.49
C ILE A 442 -30.73 18.37 -7.88
N SER A 443 -31.66 19.06 -8.54
CA SER A 443 -31.47 19.77 -9.80
C SER A 443 -31.89 21.22 -9.66
N LEU A 444 -30.93 22.13 -9.47
CA LEU A 444 -31.21 23.55 -9.23
C LEU A 444 -31.78 24.24 -10.48
N SER A 445 -32.78 25.10 -10.31
CA SER A 445 -33.35 25.92 -11.37
C SER A 445 -32.47 27.10 -11.77
N ASP A 446 -32.65 27.61 -12.98
CA ASP A 446 -31.85 28.72 -13.50
C ASP A 446 -31.97 29.99 -12.65
N SER A 447 -33.16 30.26 -12.11
CA SER A 447 -33.42 31.38 -11.21
C SER A 447 -32.64 31.25 -9.89
N GLN A 448 -32.52 30.03 -9.36
CA GLN A 448 -31.76 29.77 -8.14
C GLN A 448 -30.26 29.72 -8.37
N ARG A 449 -29.82 29.23 -9.53
CA ARG A 449 -28.43 29.37 -9.98
C ARG A 449 -28.05 30.85 -10.02
N VAL A 450 -28.95 31.73 -10.45
CA VAL A 450 -28.71 33.19 -10.50
C VAL A 450 -28.76 33.85 -9.12
N VAL A 451 -29.64 33.43 -8.21
CA VAL A 451 -29.71 33.96 -6.83
C VAL A 451 -28.53 33.48 -5.98
N LEU A 452 -28.15 32.20 -6.08
CA LEU A 452 -26.92 31.67 -5.48
C LEU A 452 -25.69 32.34 -6.09
N ALA A 453 -25.68 32.64 -7.40
CA ALA A 453 -24.63 33.43 -8.04
C ALA A 453 -24.57 34.88 -7.52
N LYS A 454 -25.70 35.50 -7.17
CA LYS A 454 -25.73 36.88 -6.64
C LYS A 454 -25.39 36.99 -5.16
N ALA A 455 -25.85 36.05 -4.32
CA ALA A 455 -25.55 36.02 -2.89
C ALA A 455 -24.08 35.62 -2.59
N SER A 456 -23.39 34.99 -3.55
CA SER A 456 -21.99 34.60 -3.44
C SER A 456 -21.01 35.41 -4.29
N GLY A 457 -21.47 36.44 -5.03
CA GLY A 457 -20.58 37.23 -5.88
C GLY A 457 -19.94 36.42 -7.02
N ALA A 458 -20.74 35.58 -7.66
CA ALA A 458 -20.55 34.90 -8.95
C ALA A 458 -19.51 33.76 -9.04
N VAL A 459 -20.06 32.53 -8.93
CA VAL A 459 -19.92 31.32 -9.78
C VAL A 459 -18.55 30.66 -10.04
N ALA A 460 -18.31 29.51 -9.39
CA ALA A 460 -17.97 28.19 -9.99
C ALA A 460 -17.94 27.11 -8.88
N ASP A 461 -18.67 26.00 -9.11
CA ASP A 461 -19.16 24.96 -8.19
C ASP A 461 -18.12 24.12 -7.40
N ALA A 462 -18.63 23.34 -6.43
CA ALA A 462 -18.15 22.05 -5.92
C ALA A 462 -19.42 21.38 -5.34
N ASN A 463 -20.07 20.42 -5.99
CA ASN A 463 -19.57 19.07 -6.24
C ASN A 463 -20.20 18.49 -7.52
N ASN A 464 -19.54 18.70 -8.65
CA ASN A 464 -19.62 17.75 -9.74
C ASN A 464 -18.22 17.61 -10.31
N TYR A 465 -17.34 16.95 -9.55
CA TYR A 465 -16.01 16.61 -10.03
C TYR A 465 -16.16 15.50 -11.07
N ILE A 466 -15.70 15.74 -12.29
CA ILE A 466 -15.65 14.74 -13.36
C ILE A 466 -14.56 13.73 -12.99
N GLU A 467 -14.94 12.50 -12.67
CA GLU A 467 -13.99 11.40 -12.48
C GLU A 467 -13.29 11.07 -13.81
N THR A 468 -11.96 11.12 -13.82
CA THR A 468 -11.16 10.88 -15.02
C THR A 468 -9.75 10.41 -14.67
N THR A 469 -8.93 10.11 -15.68
CA THR A 469 -7.54 9.65 -15.52
C THR A 469 -6.54 10.73 -15.93
N LEU A 470 -5.26 10.57 -15.56
CA LEU A 470 -4.20 11.52 -15.93
C LEU A 470 -3.98 11.63 -17.44
N GLU A 471 -4.32 10.59 -18.20
CA GLU A 471 -4.27 10.56 -19.67
C GLU A 471 -5.40 11.39 -20.27
N LYS A 472 -6.62 11.24 -19.73
CA LYS A 472 -7.85 11.81 -20.32
C LYS A 472 -8.20 13.19 -19.79
N VAL A 473 -7.72 13.57 -18.61
CA VAL A 473 -8.05 14.86 -17.98
C VAL A 473 -7.64 16.06 -18.85
N LYS A 474 -6.57 15.93 -19.65
CA LYS A 474 -6.09 16.98 -20.56
C LYS A 474 -7.05 17.25 -21.73
N GLU A 475 -8.00 16.35 -21.99
CA GLU A 475 -9.03 16.48 -23.03
C GLU A 475 -10.25 17.30 -22.55
N LEU A 476 -10.35 17.57 -21.25
CA LEU A 476 -11.45 18.33 -20.64
C LEU A 476 -11.22 19.84 -20.75
N GLU A 477 -12.31 20.61 -20.68
CA GLU A 477 -12.24 22.07 -20.73
C GLU A 477 -11.54 22.63 -19.48
N VAL A 478 -10.62 23.58 -19.69
CA VAL A 478 -10.00 24.34 -18.59
C VAL A 478 -11.10 25.06 -17.79
N GLY A 479 -11.04 24.92 -16.46
CA GLY A 479 -12.09 25.34 -15.53
C GLY A 479 -12.99 24.20 -15.05
N ALA A 480 -12.92 23.02 -15.68
CA ALA A 480 -13.64 21.83 -15.22
C ALA A 480 -13.19 21.40 -13.83
N LEU A 481 -14.14 21.02 -12.98
CA LEU A 481 -13.86 20.36 -11.71
C LEU A 481 -13.63 18.89 -12.00
N VAL A 482 -12.49 18.33 -11.62
CA VAL A 482 -12.09 16.95 -11.91
C VAL A 482 -11.66 16.19 -10.64
N SER A 483 -11.91 14.88 -10.60
CA SER A 483 -11.31 13.95 -9.63
C SER A 483 -10.35 13.01 -10.38
N VAL A 484 -9.09 12.97 -9.97
CA VAL A 484 -8.03 12.21 -10.66
C VAL A 484 -7.13 11.48 -9.66
N GLY A 485 -6.90 10.19 -9.91
CA GLY A 485 -5.93 9.38 -9.16
C GLY A 485 -4.51 9.44 -9.73
N GLY A 486 -3.49 9.32 -8.88
CA GLY A 486 -2.09 9.22 -9.29
C GLY A 486 -1.14 8.85 -8.15
N ILE A 487 0.15 8.72 -8.47
CA ILE A 487 1.23 8.42 -7.52
C ILE A 487 2.12 9.65 -7.39
N VAL A 488 2.46 10.06 -6.17
CA VAL A 488 3.31 11.22 -5.89
C VAL A 488 4.71 10.98 -6.48
N ALA A 489 5.06 11.79 -7.49
CA ALA A 489 6.35 11.78 -8.18
C ALA A 489 7.30 12.88 -7.68
N VAL A 490 6.77 13.92 -7.03
CA VAL A 490 7.54 15.01 -6.40
C VAL A 490 6.79 15.43 -5.17
N GLU A 491 7.45 15.54 -4.02
CA GLU A 491 6.85 16.04 -2.79
C GLU A 491 6.67 17.57 -2.79
N PRO A 492 5.68 18.11 -2.05
CA PRO A 492 5.57 19.53 -1.82
C PRO A 492 6.86 20.15 -1.28
N GLY A 493 7.25 21.30 -1.82
CA GLY A 493 8.46 22.03 -1.39
C GLY A 493 9.72 21.73 -2.20
N ILE A 494 9.80 20.60 -2.91
CA ILE A 494 10.98 20.24 -3.72
C ILE A 494 11.10 21.13 -4.96
N LEU A 495 10.11 21.11 -5.85
CA LEU A 495 10.08 21.96 -7.06
C LEU A 495 9.30 23.27 -6.86
N GLY A 496 8.58 23.39 -5.74
CA GLY A 496 7.93 24.61 -5.27
C GLY A 496 7.05 24.36 -4.04
N VAL A 497 6.85 25.39 -3.22
CA VAL A 497 6.07 25.28 -1.96
C VAL A 497 4.56 25.25 -2.15
N GLN A 498 4.07 25.66 -3.33
CA GLN A 498 2.64 25.66 -3.69
C GLN A 498 2.28 24.52 -4.65
N ILE A 499 3.23 23.64 -4.97
CA ILE A 499 3.03 22.60 -5.96
C ILE A 499 3.66 21.29 -5.52
N PHE A 500 3.11 20.21 -6.06
CA PHE A 500 3.74 18.90 -6.12
C PHE A 500 3.34 18.23 -7.44
N TYR A 501 3.90 17.06 -7.77
CA TYR A 501 3.59 16.37 -9.01
C TYR A 501 3.13 14.93 -8.74
N ILE A 502 2.16 14.47 -9.52
CA ILE A 502 1.71 13.07 -9.56
C ILE A 502 1.94 12.49 -10.95
N ALA A 503 2.06 11.17 -11.03
CA ALA A 503 2.13 10.43 -12.30
C ALA A 503 1.31 9.14 -12.25
N SER A 504 0.86 8.67 -13.42
CA SER A 504 0.23 7.35 -13.60
C SER A 504 1.28 6.27 -13.83
N LEU A 505 0.84 5.01 -13.83
CA LEU A 505 1.66 3.87 -14.27
C LEU A 505 1.56 3.75 -15.80
N SER A 506 2.70 3.56 -16.48
CA SER A 506 2.72 3.31 -17.93
C SER A 506 2.40 1.84 -18.25
N GLY A 507 1.49 1.58 -19.19
CA GLY A 507 1.18 0.23 -19.71
C GLY A 507 -0.03 -0.45 -19.06
N VAL A 508 -0.66 -1.36 -19.81
CA VAL A 508 -1.85 -2.13 -19.40
C VAL A 508 -1.46 -3.25 -18.42
N ALA A 509 -1.05 -2.87 -17.22
CA ALA A 509 -0.92 -3.78 -16.09
C ALA A 509 -1.47 -3.10 -14.83
N ALA A 510 -2.73 -2.64 -14.93
CA ALA A 510 -3.56 -2.36 -13.78
C ALA A 510 -3.98 -3.69 -13.14
N SER A 511 -3.08 -4.31 -12.38
CA SER A 511 -3.38 -5.44 -11.51
C SER A 511 -2.45 -5.38 -10.31
N ALA A 512 -3.04 -5.48 -9.12
CA ALA A 512 -2.44 -5.42 -7.80
C ALA A 512 -1.51 -6.61 -7.49
N THR A 513 -0.62 -6.98 -8.40
CA THR A 513 0.22 -8.19 -8.33
C THR A 513 1.72 -7.93 -8.40
N ALA A 514 2.17 -6.68 -8.54
CA ALA A 514 3.61 -6.35 -8.59
C ALA A 514 4.29 -6.26 -7.20
N ALA A 515 3.55 -6.37 -6.10
CA ALA A 515 4.10 -6.27 -4.74
C ALA A 515 4.75 -7.58 -4.21
N LEU A 516 4.87 -8.63 -5.04
CA LEU A 516 5.37 -9.95 -4.62
C LEU A 516 6.54 -10.48 -5.45
N THR A 517 7.05 -9.71 -6.41
CA THR A 517 8.22 -10.10 -7.21
C THR A 517 9.25 -8.98 -7.16
N ASN A 518 10.53 -9.30 -6.97
CA ASN A 518 11.65 -8.37 -7.08
C ASN A 518 11.84 -7.87 -8.53
N GLU A 519 10.78 -7.35 -9.16
CA GLU A 519 10.83 -6.76 -10.49
C GLU A 519 11.04 -5.25 -10.43
N ALA A 520 11.60 -4.71 -11.52
CA ALA A 520 11.97 -3.31 -11.65
C ALA A 520 10.81 -2.37 -11.32
N ALA A 521 11.13 -1.24 -10.67
CA ALA A 521 10.14 -0.23 -10.28
C ALA A 521 9.24 0.15 -11.48
N PRO A 522 7.91 0.22 -11.30
CA PRO A 522 7.00 0.44 -12.41
C PRO A 522 7.23 1.81 -13.06
N ALA A 523 7.19 1.85 -14.39
CA ALA A 523 7.50 3.04 -15.17
C ALA A 523 6.37 4.09 -15.10
N ALA A 524 6.78 5.36 -15.03
CA ALA A 524 5.89 6.50 -15.00
C ALA A 524 5.23 6.73 -16.38
N GLY A 525 3.91 6.91 -16.37
CA GLY A 525 3.10 7.32 -17.52
C GLY A 525 2.85 8.83 -17.53
N SER A 526 1.59 9.22 -17.75
CA SER A 526 1.16 10.62 -17.76
C SER A 526 1.38 11.28 -16.40
N GLY A 527 1.82 12.54 -16.39
CA GLY A 527 2.05 13.29 -15.15
C GLY A 527 1.33 14.63 -15.12
N MET A 528 1.10 15.14 -13.91
CA MET A 528 0.33 16.35 -13.67
C MET A 528 0.84 17.13 -12.47
N GLN A 529 0.89 18.46 -12.62
CA GLN A 529 1.15 19.39 -11.54
C GLN A 529 -0.10 19.58 -10.69
N ILE A 530 0.03 19.43 -9.37
CA ILE A 530 -1.02 19.79 -8.42
C ILE A 530 -0.63 21.10 -7.75
N TYR A 531 -1.53 22.09 -7.78
CA TYR A 531 -1.30 23.43 -7.26
C TYR A 531 -2.25 23.75 -6.11
N ASN A 532 -1.72 24.25 -5.00
CA ASN A 532 -2.53 24.78 -3.90
C ASN A 532 -2.03 26.18 -3.52
N TYR A 533 -2.89 27.19 -3.65
CA TYR A 533 -2.52 28.57 -3.34
C TYR A 533 -2.08 28.75 -1.88
N LYS A 534 -2.76 28.08 -0.94
CA LYS A 534 -2.51 28.17 0.50
C LYS A 534 -1.33 27.34 0.97
N LYS A 535 -0.72 26.52 0.08
CA LYS A 535 0.32 25.53 0.43
C LYS A 535 -0.18 24.49 1.45
N ASP A 536 -1.50 24.33 1.51
CA ASP A 536 -2.18 23.43 2.45
C ASP A 536 -2.24 22.05 1.82
N PHE A 537 -1.15 21.30 1.97
CA PHE A 537 -1.02 19.92 1.52
C PHE A 537 -1.03 18.98 2.74
N PRO A 538 -1.60 17.77 2.63
CA PRO A 538 -1.35 16.73 3.63
C PRO A 538 0.15 16.34 3.64
N ALA A 539 0.57 15.57 4.64
CA ALA A 539 1.93 15.04 4.69
C ALA A 539 2.12 13.98 3.60
N LEU A 540 2.60 14.39 2.43
CA LEU A 540 2.83 13.55 1.25
C LEU A 540 4.29 13.10 1.17
N LYS A 541 4.49 11.83 0.81
CA LYS A 541 5.79 11.21 0.55
C LYS A 541 5.88 10.73 -0.90
N LEU A 542 7.11 10.65 -1.42
CA LEU A 542 7.36 10.03 -2.73
C LEU A 542 6.81 8.60 -2.76
N GLY A 543 5.99 8.27 -3.76
CA GLY A 543 5.34 6.96 -3.89
C GLY A 543 3.93 6.84 -3.28
N ASP A 544 3.44 7.84 -2.56
CA ASP A 544 2.06 7.84 -2.05
C ASP A 544 1.05 7.78 -3.21
N GLN A 545 0.04 6.92 -3.08
CA GLN A 545 -1.13 6.92 -3.96
C GLN A 545 -2.12 7.96 -3.47
N VAL A 546 -2.62 8.80 -4.38
CA VAL A 546 -3.51 9.92 -4.04
C VAL A 546 -4.67 10.04 -5.02
N GLU A 547 -5.81 10.50 -4.50
CA GLU A 547 -6.97 10.97 -5.25
C GLU A 547 -7.08 12.49 -5.06
N ILE A 548 -7.14 13.23 -6.17
CA ILE A 548 -7.11 14.70 -6.19
C ILE A 548 -8.41 15.24 -6.77
N SER A 549 -9.13 16.03 -5.98
CA SER A 549 -10.31 16.80 -6.42
C SER A 549 -9.95 18.27 -6.62
N GLY A 550 -10.07 18.82 -7.82
CA GLY A 550 -9.76 20.24 -8.03
C GLY A 550 -10.21 20.80 -9.37
N GLU A 551 -9.90 22.07 -9.60
CA GLU A 551 -10.18 22.75 -10.87
C GLU A 551 -9.03 22.52 -11.85
N LEU A 552 -9.32 21.93 -13.01
CA LEU A 552 -8.39 21.84 -14.12
C LEU A 552 -8.04 23.25 -14.59
N ALA A 553 -6.76 23.58 -14.59
CA ALA A 553 -6.25 24.84 -15.06
C ALA A 553 -5.06 24.62 -15.99
N GLN A 554 -4.72 25.64 -16.76
CA GLN A 554 -3.54 25.63 -17.60
C GLN A 554 -2.77 26.92 -17.42
N THR A 555 -1.45 26.87 -17.50
CA THR A 555 -0.59 28.07 -17.45
C THR A 555 0.68 27.81 -18.23
N GLN A 556 1.00 28.69 -19.19
CA GLN A 556 2.15 28.52 -20.09
C GLN A 556 2.12 27.13 -20.78
N ASP A 557 0.92 26.73 -21.20
CA ASP A 557 0.55 25.44 -21.80
C ASP A 557 0.75 24.19 -20.92
N GLU A 558 1.21 24.34 -19.67
CA GLU A 558 1.27 23.25 -18.68
C GLU A 558 -0.06 23.14 -17.92
N PHE A 559 -0.73 21.99 -18.05
CA PHE A 559 -1.94 21.67 -17.29
C PHE A 559 -1.62 21.41 -15.82
N ARG A 560 -2.53 21.82 -14.94
CA ARG A 560 -2.47 21.62 -13.49
C ARG A 560 -3.86 21.41 -12.92
N ILE A 561 -3.96 20.77 -11.75
CA ILE A 561 -5.18 20.77 -10.94
C ILE A 561 -5.00 21.72 -9.76
N LYS A 562 -5.89 22.70 -9.62
CA LYS A 562 -5.92 23.62 -8.49
C LYS A 562 -6.77 23.05 -7.37
N THR A 563 -6.15 22.79 -6.23
CA THR A 563 -6.81 22.44 -4.97
C THR A 563 -6.95 23.70 -4.09
N LYS A 564 -7.98 23.71 -3.25
CA LYS A 564 -8.31 24.80 -2.32
C LYS A 564 -7.76 24.52 -0.91
N THR A 565 -7.80 23.26 -0.48
CA THR A 565 -7.40 22.81 0.87
C THR A 565 -6.74 21.44 0.81
N LYS A 566 -6.12 21.00 1.91
CA LYS A 566 -5.58 19.64 2.01
C LYS A 566 -6.63 18.54 1.86
N ASN A 567 -7.91 18.82 2.16
CA ASN A 567 -9.00 17.85 2.08
C ASN A 567 -9.37 17.49 0.64
N ASP A 568 -8.93 18.28 -0.33
CA ASP A 568 -9.05 18.01 -1.76
C ASP A 568 -8.08 16.90 -2.23
N ILE A 569 -7.23 16.41 -1.33
CA ILE A 569 -6.16 15.45 -1.59
C ILE A 569 -6.31 14.32 -0.58
N ARG A 570 -6.73 13.15 -1.05
CA ARG A 570 -6.90 11.96 -0.23
C ARG A 570 -5.78 10.96 -0.52
N ILE A 571 -5.03 10.57 0.50
CA ILE A 571 -4.05 9.48 0.38
C ILE A 571 -4.82 8.15 0.44
N THR A 572 -4.62 7.29 -0.55
CA THR A 572 -5.32 6.01 -0.71
C THR A 572 -4.43 4.79 -0.48
N GLY A 573 -3.11 4.99 -0.43
CA GLY A 573 -2.12 3.93 -0.22
C GLY A 573 -0.70 4.41 -0.42
N HIS A 574 0.27 3.49 -0.46
CA HIS A 574 1.68 3.78 -0.68
C HIS A 574 2.32 2.72 -1.58
N ASN A 575 3.12 3.16 -2.56
CA ASN A 575 3.84 2.32 -3.51
C ASN A 575 5.35 2.62 -3.47
N ALA A 576 6.15 1.75 -4.09
CA ALA A 576 7.51 2.08 -4.47
C ALA A 576 7.53 3.30 -5.43
N ALA A 577 8.61 4.08 -5.38
CA ALA A 577 8.80 5.23 -6.26
C ALA A 577 8.85 4.81 -7.73
N LEU A 578 8.21 5.60 -8.60
CA LEU A 578 8.14 5.31 -10.04
C LEU A 578 9.52 5.42 -10.72
N SER A 579 9.79 4.55 -11.69
CA SER A 579 10.92 4.69 -12.60
C SER A 579 10.59 5.68 -13.72
N ALA A 580 11.56 6.50 -14.12
CA ALA A 580 11.38 7.53 -15.13
C ALA A 580 11.34 6.94 -16.56
N GLN A 581 10.53 7.52 -17.44
CA GLN A 581 10.52 7.14 -18.85
C GLN A 581 11.78 7.67 -19.55
N SER A 582 12.55 6.80 -20.21
CA SER A 582 13.72 7.23 -20.98
C SER A 582 13.29 7.84 -22.31
N LEU A 583 13.75 9.06 -22.59
CA LEU A 583 13.49 9.78 -23.83
C LEU A 583 14.78 10.39 -24.39
N ASN A 584 14.80 10.55 -25.71
CA ASN A 584 15.76 11.41 -26.40
C ASN A 584 15.24 12.85 -26.42
N CYS A 585 16.13 13.83 -26.59
CA CYS A 585 15.79 15.25 -26.62
C CYS A 585 14.80 15.61 -27.73
N ASP A 586 14.87 14.94 -28.89
CA ASP A 586 13.95 15.16 -30.02
C ASP A 586 12.58 14.47 -29.84
N ALA A 587 12.50 13.45 -28.99
CA ALA A 587 11.27 12.79 -28.59
C ALA A 587 10.56 13.50 -27.42
N ALA A 588 11.28 14.31 -26.63
CA ALA A 588 10.69 15.11 -25.57
C ALA A 588 9.82 16.22 -26.17
N SER A 589 8.50 16.06 -26.06
CA SER A 589 7.51 16.93 -26.69
C SER A 589 6.55 17.56 -25.67
N GLU A 590 5.63 18.38 -26.15
CA GLU A 590 4.60 18.99 -25.30
C GLU A 590 3.63 17.95 -24.69
N GLU A 591 3.48 16.78 -25.33
CA GLU A 591 2.66 15.69 -24.80
C GLU A 591 3.23 15.12 -23.49
N ASN A 592 4.56 15.18 -23.34
CA ASN A 592 5.29 14.69 -22.19
C ASN A 592 5.32 15.68 -21.01
N ILE A 593 4.72 16.87 -21.14
CA ILE A 593 4.69 17.85 -20.05
C ILE A 593 4.00 17.26 -18.81
N GLY A 594 4.66 17.42 -17.66
CA GLY A 594 4.28 16.88 -16.36
C GLY A 594 4.84 15.48 -16.07
N GLN A 595 5.34 14.77 -17.09
CA GLN A 595 5.86 13.40 -16.92
C GLN A 595 7.24 13.38 -16.26
N LEU A 596 7.51 12.28 -15.57
CA LEU A 596 8.82 11.97 -15.03
C LEU A 596 9.66 11.25 -16.08
N ILE A 597 10.68 11.93 -16.60
CA ILE A 597 11.51 11.42 -17.71
C ILE A 597 12.99 11.39 -17.33
N THR A 598 13.77 10.55 -18.02
CA THR A 598 15.23 10.56 -17.97
C THR A 598 15.81 10.82 -19.36
N ILE A 599 16.86 11.63 -19.43
CA ILE A 599 17.60 11.92 -20.65
C ILE A 599 19.09 11.73 -20.35
N THR A 600 19.78 11.02 -21.24
CA THR A 600 21.23 10.85 -21.19
C THR A 600 21.87 11.75 -22.24
N GLY A 601 22.83 12.58 -21.84
CA GLY A 601 23.48 13.51 -22.75
C GLY A 601 24.71 14.19 -22.16
N GLU A 602 25.29 15.09 -22.93
CA GLU A 602 26.42 15.93 -22.54
C GLU A 602 25.95 17.34 -22.14
N ILE A 603 26.53 17.89 -21.08
CA ILE A 603 26.28 19.28 -20.70
C ILE A 603 27.04 20.21 -21.65
N THR A 604 26.35 20.87 -22.56
CA THR A 604 26.94 21.82 -23.53
C THR A 604 27.15 23.22 -22.94
N SER A 605 26.35 23.58 -21.93
CA SER A 605 26.42 24.88 -21.27
C SER A 605 25.95 24.77 -19.82
N LYS A 606 26.66 25.41 -18.88
CA LYS A 606 26.29 25.41 -17.45
C LYS A 606 26.39 26.83 -16.87
N LYS A 607 25.31 27.28 -16.24
CA LYS A 607 25.25 28.45 -15.36
C LYS A 607 24.88 27.99 -13.94
N ALA A 608 24.74 28.91 -12.99
CA ALA A 608 24.42 28.56 -11.60
C ALA A 608 23.15 27.70 -11.48
N ALA A 609 22.04 28.12 -12.09
CA ALA A 609 20.74 27.46 -11.98
C ALA A 609 20.25 26.75 -13.26
N THR A 610 20.99 26.84 -14.36
CA THR A 610 20.60 26.24 -15.65
C THR A 610 21.74 25.46 -16.27
N ALA A 611 21.43 24.41 -17.03
CA ALA A 611 22.32 23.78 -17.98
C ALA A 611 21.58 23.50 -19.29
N TYR A 612 22.31 23.29 -20.39
CA TYR A 612 21.78 22.65 -21.58
C TYR A 612 22.35 21.24 -21.68
N LEU A 613 21.49 20.27 -22.01
CA LEU A 613 21.81 18.86 -22.16
C LEU A 613 21.57 18.46 -23.61
N ASP A 614 22.59 17.95 -24.28
CA ASP A 614 22.56 17.51 -25.67
C ASP A 614 22.79 15.99 -25.75
N ASP A 615 21.88 15.27 -26.37
CA ASP A 615 21.95 13.80 -26.55
C ASP A 615 22.46 13.39 -27.95
N GLY A 616 22.80 14.36 -28.80
CA GLY A 616 23.19 14.17 -30.20
C GLY A 616 22.02 14.22 -31.20
N ASN A 617 20.77 14.15 -30.73
CA ASN A 617 19.55 14.29 -31.54
C ASN A 617 18.83 15.62 -31.29
N GLY A 618 19.09 16.26 -30.14
CA GLY A 618 18.59 17.59 -29.81
C GLY A 618 19.16 18.10 -28.48
N GLU A 619 18.75 19.29 -28.10
CA GLU A 619 19.19 19.93 -26.87
C GLU A 619 18.00 20.36 -26.01
N ILE A 620 18.07 20.14 -24.70
CA ILE A 620 17.05 20.55 -23.75
C ILE A 620 17.62 21.38 -22.60
N LEU A 621 16.86 22.40 -22.18
CA LEU A 621 17.20 23.20 -21.01
C LEU A 621 16.95 22.40 -19.74
N VAL A 622 17.94 22.31 -18.85
CA VAL A 622 17.80 21.77 -17.50
C VAL A 622 17.79 22.92 -16.51
N TYR A 623 16.78 23.00 -15.64
CA TYR A 623 16.70 24.04 -14.62
C TYR A 623 16.76 23.44 -13.21
N PHE A 624 17.79 23.79 -12.46
CA PHE A 624 18.03 23.32 -11.11
C PHE A 624 17.37 24.25 -10.10
N LYS A 625 16.24 23.83 -9.54
CA LYS A 625 15.53 24.58 -8.50
C LYS A 625 16.37 24.63 -7.22
N GLN A 626 16.53 25.82 -6.65
CA GLN A 626 17.25 25.98 -5.38
C GLN A 626 16.60 25.19 -4.24
N SER A 627 15.27 25.11 -4.22
CA SER A 627 14.49 24.35 -3.23
C SER A 627 14.74 22.84 -3.27
N ALA A 628 15.23 22.30 -4.39
CA ALA A 628 15.58 20.89 -4.54
C ALA A 628 16.94 20.54 -3.90
N GLY A 629 17.71 21.53 -3.42
CA GLY A 629 18.94 21.29 -2.66
C GLY A 629 20.08 20.61 -3.44
N LEU A 630 20.06 20.67 -4.78
CA LEU A 630 20.99 19.94 -5.64
C LEU A 630 22.40 20.55 -5.65
N ASP A 631 23.43 19.71 -5.53
CA ASP A 631 24.82 20.10 -5.79
C ASP A 631 25.07 20.18 -7.30
N THR A 632 24.92 21.38 -7.84
CA THR A 632 25.19 21.64 -9.27
C THR A 632 26.57 22.22 -9.53
N LYS A 633 27.37 22.50 -8.49
CA LYS A 633 28.73 23.05 -8.65
C LYS A 633 29.69 22.01 -9.20
N SER A 634 29.41 20.75 -8.93
CA SER A 634 30.22 19.63 -9.39
C SER A 634 29.94 19.24 -10.84
N LEU A 635 28.94 19.84 -11.50
CA LEU A 635 28.64 19.68 -12.93
C LEU A 635 29.43 20.68 -13.78
N LYS A 636 29.99 20.21 -14.90
CA LYS A 636 30.83 21.01 -15.81
C LYS A 636 30.35 20.85 -17.25
N THR A 637 30.59 21.86 -18.07
CA THR A 637 30.46 21.75 -19.52
C THR A 637 31.40 20.65 -20.05
N GLY A 638 30.91 19.82 -20.97
CA GLY A 638 31.58 18.64 -21.50
C GLY A 638 31.32 17.34 -20.71
N GLN A 639 30.61 17.41 -19.58
CA GLN A 639 30.34 16.22 -18.76
C GLN A 639 29.13 15.45 -19.31
N LYS A 640 29.30 14.16 -19.57
CA LYS A 640 28.19 13.24 -19.82
C LYS A 640 27.47 12.89 -18.51
N VAL A 641 26.15 12.95 -18.56
CA VAL A 641 25.27 12.74 -17.41
C VAL A 641 23.99 12.03 -17.83
N VAL A 642 23.40 11.29 -16.90
CA VAL A 642 21.99 10.89 -16.94
C VAL A 642 21.24 11.83 -16.00
N LEU A 643 20.24 12.53 -16.54
CA LEU A 643 19.41 13.47 -15.79
C LEU A 643 17.96 13.01 -15.78
N THR A 644 17.44 12.79 -14.58
CA THR A 644 16.01 12.50 -14.34
C THR A 644 15.29 13.77 -13.88
N GLY A 645 14.04 13.96 -14.29
CA GLY A 645 13.27 15.09 -13.80
C GLY A 645 11.87 15.19 -14.39
N ILE A 646 11.13 16.19 -13.93
CA ILE A 646 9.82 16.52 -14.50
C ILE A 646 10.02 17.37 -15.75
N LEU A 647 9.43 16.96 -16.87
CA LEU A 647 9.37 17.80 -18.06
C LEU A 647 8.34 18.92 -17.86
N SER A 648 8.75 20.17 -18.03
CA SER A 648 7.92 21.37 -17.87
C SER A 648 8.17 22.33 -19.02
N LYS A 649 7.28 23.30 -19.24
CA LYS A 649 7.42 24.30 -20.30
C LYS A 649 7.68 25.69 -19.72
N THR A 650 8.35 26.51 -20.51
CA THR A 650 8.54 27.95 -20.29
C THR A 650 8.21 28.71 -21.58
N SER A 651 8.17 30.04 -21.52
CA SER A 651 8.00 30.89 -22.70
C SER A 651 9.10 30.73 -23.77
N ILE A 652 10.21 30.10 -23.43
CA ILE A 652 11.37 29.88 -24.32
C ILE A 652 11.53 28.43 -24.77
N GLY A 653 10.64 27.52 -24.35
CA GLY A 653 10.68 26.10 -24.71
C GLY A 653 10.58 25.15 -23.52
N LEU A 654 10.74 23.86 -23.80
CA LEU A 654 10.74 22.77 -22.81
C LEU A 654 11.97 22.83 -21.91
N ARG A 655 11.79 22.38 -20.67
CA ARG A 655 12.86 22.21 -19.70
C ARG A 655 12.66 20.97 -18.84
N LEU A 656 13.77 20.40 -18.38
CA LEU A 656 13.80 19.34 -17.39
C LEU A 656 14.03 19.91 -15.98
N LEU A 657 13.28 19.42 -15.00
CA LEU A 657 13.35 19.80 -13.59
C LEU A 657 13.77 18.62 -12.70
N PRO A 658 15.08 18.44 -12.44
CA PRO A 658 15.56 17.44 -11.48
C PRO A 658 15.05 17.71 -10.06
N ARG A 659 14.71 16.65 -9.33
CA ARG A 659 14.01 16.70 -8.03
C ARG A 659 14.95 16.43 -6.87
N TYR A 660 15.79 15.41 -7.00
CA TYR A 660 16.68 14.92 -5.94
C TYR A 660 18.13 14.80 -6.44
N GLN A 661 19.09 14.72 -5.51
CA GLN A 661 20.51 14.56 -5.89
C GLN A 661 20.76 13.28 -6.71
N ALA A 662 20.00 12.22 -6.43
CA ALA A 662 20.04 10.96 -7.17
C ALA A 662 19.55 11.09 -8.62
N ASP A 663 18.81 12.15 -8.97
CA ASP A 663 18.40 12.42 -10.35
C ASP A 663 19.57 12.92 -11.22
N ILE A 664 20.77 13.13 -10.65
CA ILE A 664 21.98 13.56 -11.36
C ILE A 664 23.05 12.48 -11.27
N VAL A 665 23.21 11.69 -12.34
CA VAL A 665 24.23 10.64 -12.43
C VAL A 665 25.30 11.07 -13.43
N LYS A 666 26.56 11.17 -13.00
CA LYS A 666 27.68 11.47 -13.89
C LYS A 666 28.19 10.19 -14.54
N ILE A 667 28.46 10.27 -15.83
CA ILE A 667 29.11 9.20 -16.58
C ILE A 667 30.58 9.56 -16.67
N ASP A 668 31.43 8.86 -15.94
CA ASP A 668 32.89 9.05 -16.01
C ASP A 668 33.44 8.32 -17.25
N GLU A 669 34.06 9.06 -18.17
CA GLU A 669 34.71 8.51 -19.37
C GLU A 669 35.94 7.62 -19.06
N ALA A 670 36.29 7.43 -17.79
CA ALA A 670 37.40 6.57 -17.35
C ALA A 670 37.11 5.07 -17.38
N THR A 671 35.93 4.63 -17.86
CA THR A 671 35.61 3.21 -18.09
C THR A 671 34.97 2.97 -19.45
N VAL A 672 35.71 3.25 -20.52
CA VAL A 672 35.39 2.69 -21.84
C VAL A 672 36.59 1.89 -22.35
N ALA A 673 36.64 0.61 -21.98
CA ALA A 673 37.26 -0.37 -22.84
C ALA A 673 36.29 -0.64 -24.01
N PRO A 674 36.75 -0.64 -25.27
CA PRO A 674 35.87 -0.84 -26.41
C PRO A 674 35.39 -2.29 -26.41
N GLN A 675 34.10 -2.52 -26.15
CA GLN A 675 33.47 -3.79 -26.51
C GLN A 675 32.87 -3.69 -27.91
N VAL A 676 33.27 -4.66 -28.70
CA VAL A 676 33.06 -4.85 -30.13
C VAL A 676 31.61 -5.25 -30.37
N LEU A 677 31.00 -4.65 -31.40
CA LEU A 677 29.65 -4.96 -31.89
C LEU A 677 29.64 -6.31 -32.67
N GLY A 678 28.67 -7.18 -32.37
CA GLY A 678 28.30 -8.40 -33.11
C GLY A 678 28.33 -9.63 -32.19
N GLU A 679 27.23 -10.36 -31.95
CA GLU A 679 26.34 -11.01 -32.91
C GLU A 679 24.86 -10.99 -32.48
N ALA A 680 23.99 -10.99 -33.49
CA ALA A 680 22.54 -10.84 -33.41
C ALA A 680 21.80 -12.15 -33.12
N ILE A 681 20.63 -12.05 -32.50
CA ILE A 681 19.49 -12.92 -32.81
C ILE A 681 18.25 -12.04 -32.99
N GLU A 682 17.80 -11.97 -34.24
CA GLU A 682 16.57 -11.33 -34.71
C GLU A 682 15.32 -12.06 -34.20
N SER A 683 14.27 -11.31 -33.88
CA SER A 683 12.90 -11.73 -34.19
C SER A 683 12.13 -10.54 -34.78
N GLN A 684 11.65 -10.76 -36.00
CA GLN A 684 11.15 -9.82 -36.99
C GLN A 684 9.93 -8.98 -36.56
N GLU A 685 10.09 -7.65 -36.58
CA GLU A 685 9.18 -6.72 -37.28
C GLU A 685 9.86 -5.34 -37.47
N TRP A 686 10.99 -5.32 -38.20
CA TRP A 686 11.55 -4.07 -38.76
C TRP A 686 11.88 -4.30 -40.24
N ALA A 687 10.89 -4.09 -41.10
CA ALA A 687 11.13 -4.07 -42.53
C ALA A 687 10.40 -2.94 -43.27
N VAL A 688 10.13 -1.78 -42.66
CA VAL A 688 9.85 -0.53 -43.38
C VAL A 688 10.17 0.68 -42.48
N ALA A 689 11.38 1.25 -42.58
CA ALA A 689 11.65 2.65 -42.17
C ALA A 689 13.04 3.17 -42.60
N GLU A 690 14.06 2.29 -42.70
CA GLU A 690 15.43 2.74 -42.99
C GLU A 690 15.75 2.90 -44.49
N ARG A 691 14.91 2.35 -45.39
CA ARG A 691 15.05 2.53 -46.85
C ARG A 691 14.37 3.80 -47.38
N ASP A 692 13.40 4.35 -46.66
CA ASP A 692 12.66 5.51 -47.16
C ASP A 692 13.37 6.83 -46.91
N ARG A 693 14.21 6.95 -45.87
CA ARG A 693 14.89 8.24 -45.62
C ARG A 693 15.95 8.58 -46.67
N LYS A 694 16.67 7.57 -47.22
CA LYS A 694 17.61 7.78 -48.35
C LYS A 694 16.89 8.01 -49.68
N ILE A 695 15.74 7.37 -49.91
CA ILE A 695 14.94 7.56 -51.13
C ILE A 695 14.24 8.93 -51.10
N GLU A 696 13.69 9.35 -49.96
CA GLU A 696 13.11 10.68 -49.76
C GLU A 696 14.17 11.78 -49.84
N LEU A 697 15.36 11.62 -49.22
CA LEU A 697 16.45 12.58 -49.41
C LEU A 697 16.84 12.70 -50.89
N PHE A 698 16.88 11.59 -51.63
CA PHE A 698 17.20 11.60 -53.06
C PHE A 698 16.10 12.26 -53.91
N LYS A 699 14.81 12.11 -53.54
CA LYS A 699 13.69 12.82 -54.17
C LYS A 699 13.78 14.33 -53.92
N TYR A 700 14.04 14.76 -52.68
CA TYR A 700 14.21 16.18 -52.37
C TYR A 700 15.43 16.78 -53.09
N LEU A 701 16.54 16.05 -53.18
CA LEU A 701 17.73 16.50 -53.92
C LEU A 701 17.48 16.59 -55.43
N LEU A 702 16.70 15.66 -56.01
CA LEU A 702 16.28 15.72 -57.41
C LEU A 702 15.30 16.88 -57.67
N ILE A 703 14.35 17.14 -56.78
CA ILE A 703 13.40 18.26 -56.92
C ILE A 703 14.15 19.60 -56.84
N ILE A 704 15.10 19.74 -55.91
CA ILE A 704 15.94 20.94 -55.81
C ILE A 704 16.81 21.09 -57.07
N ALA A 705 17.43 20.01 -57.57
CA ALA A 705 18.23 20.04 -58.78
C ALA A 705 17.40 20.42 -60.03
N TRP A 706 16.19 19.88 -60.19
CA TRP A 706 15.28 20.26 -61.28
C TRP A 706 14.80 21.70 -61.16
N GLY A 707 14.51 22.19 -59.95
CA GLY A 707 14.17 23.59 -59.71
C GLY A 707 15.29 24.54 -60.14
N VAL A 708 16.54 24.22 -59.78
CA VAL A 708 17.72 25.00 -60.19
C VAL A 708 17.92 24.95 -61.71
N ILE A 709 17.74 23.80 -62.35
CA ILE A 709 17.84 23.66 -63.81
C ILE A 709 16.77 24.49 -64.53
N ILE A 710 15.51 24.50 -64.06
CA ILE A 710 14.42 25.30 -64.65
C ILE A 710 14.71 26.79 -64.52
N VAL A 711 15.23 27.24 -63.37
CA VAL A 711 15.63 28.65 -63.17
C VAL A 711 16.78 29.02 -64.10
N LEU A 712 17.80 28.16 -64.23
CA LEU A 712 18.94 28.40 -65.13
C LEU A 712 18.55 28.37 -66.62
N VAL A 713 17.67 27.46 -67.04
CA VAL A 713 17.11 27.42 -68.40
C VAL A 713 16.24 28.65 -68.66
N GLY A 714 15.43 29.09 -67.69
CA GLY A 714 14.65 30.32 -67.78
C GLY A 714 15.53 31.57 -67.91
N LEU A 715 16.62 31.64 -67.16
CA LEU A 715 17.63 32.71 -67.29
C LEU A 715 18.36 32.65 -68.62
N PHE A 716 18.66 31.45 -69.13
CA PHE A 716 19.29 31.27 -70.45
C PHE A 716 18.36 31.65 -71.60
N ILE A 717 17.09 31.24 -71.58
CA ILE A 717 16.07 31.65 -72.56
C ILE A 717 15.85 33.17 -72.52
N LYS A 718 15.85 33.77 -71.32
CA LYS A 718 15.76 35.24 -71.15
C LYS A 718 16.99 35.95 -71.71
N ALA A 719 18.19 35.38 -71.57
CA ALA A 719 19.42 35.91 -72.13
C ALA A 719 19.50 35.77 -73.67
N VAL A 720 18.93 34.71 -74.25
CA VAL A 720 18.88 34.48 -75.70
C VAL A 720 17.83 35.34 -76.40
N ARG A 721 16.74 35.74 -75.72
CA ARG A 721 15.74 36.70 -76.27
C ARG A 721 16.18 38.17 -76.24
N HIS A 722 17.31 38.49 -75.60
CA HIS A 722 17.87 39.84 -75.51
C HIS A 722 19.15 40.03 -76.36
N LYS A 723 19.41 39.12 -77.30
CA LYS A 723 20.40 39.28 -78.36
C LYS A 723 19.76 39.34 -79.73
#